data_AF-A0A8S1E891-F1
#
_entry.id   AF-A0A8S1E891-F1
#
_cell.length_a   1.000
_cell.length_b   1.000
_cell.length_c   1.000
_cell.angle_alpha   90.00
_cell.angle_beta   90.00
_cell.angle_gamma   90.00
#
_symmetry.space_group_name_H-M   'P 1'
#
loop_
_entity.id
_entity.type
_entity.pdbx_description
1 polymer ?
#
loop_
_entity_poly.entity_id
_entity_poly.type
_entity_poly.pdbx_seq_one_letter_code
_entity_poly.pdbx_strand_id
1 'polypeptide(L)'
;MLYADFIAGWAAGGAGLIVGHPLDTVKARLQTMTVYKGILDCMTQTMRQESIYGLYKGMLIPFISTGAIHSLLFAGYGAALKFLHPGESNIEARKDLPMSEILFASICGTMVQVGPVIPVELVKTKLQVQRENISHFKKHAKNLYAGPMECIRDTVRSEGIRGLFKGGSVVLLRDNIGYLFYIPVYEGLLRSFRSQGYENTWTQLFSGGMAGISGWISVCPLEVVKNRIQAMKSHTKISPKEMTLKIYKEEGISAFYRGGWAISVRGFVVNSVDSTAMSTIIFLALLASAVYGLDNGLARTPPMGWMSWTAFYCEIDCVKHPNGCINEKLYMDMADRLVSDGYRELGYKSVHIDDCWSEMERDENGLLEANRTRFPSGMKKLAKYMHDRGLRFGIYEDYGTKTCGGYPGSYGHLKADAQTFASWDVDYLKLDGCYIDTDLMPEGYAEMGRELNATGRPIVYSCSWPAYLIDHPEKVDYNLIGKHCNTWRNFDDINSSWKSIQSIINYYDHNQDKHIPTHGPGKWHDPDMLVIGNKGITVDMAIAQMSIWCIWAAPLIMSNDLRIIAPEFREILLNQDAININQDPLGIMGRLVANTTDLGLYVKPIMPTSDTHSSFGIAVLNRNLSQGRTIRFTLKNIGLTYEHGYLIREIWTNTDFGLMSPNDEIEFNINPTSAALFRADIASMVDPRRWKKFKKDSPFRK
;
A
#
# COMPACT_ATOMS: atom_id res chain seq x y z
N MET A 1 -1.57 -5.67 -15.15
CA MET A 1 -2.89 -5.03 -15.40
C MET A 1 -3.97 -6.07 -15.74
N LEU A 2 -3.89 -6.81 -16.85
CA LEU A 2 -4.93 -7.77 -17.29
C LEU A 2 -5.44 -8.78 -16.24
N TYR A 3 -4.58 -9.33 -15.38
CA TYR A 3 -4.99 -10.31 -14.36
C TYR A 3 -5.83 -9.70 -13.24
N ALA A 4 -5.52 -8.46 -12.85
CA ALA A 4 -6.26 -7.73 -11.82
C ALA A 4 -7.65 -7.34 -12.34
N ASP A 5 -7.75 -6.89 -13.60
CA ASP A 5 -9.02 -6.54 -14.23
C ASP A 5 -9.92 -7.77 -14.39
N PHE A 6 -9.35 -8.94 -14.72
CA PHE A 6 -10.08 -10.20 -14.78
C PHE A 6 -10.62 -10.63 -13.40
N ILE A 7 -9.80 -10.58 -12.34
CA ILE A 7 -10.24 -10.91 -10.98
C ILE A 7 -11.29 -9.92 -10.50
N ALA A 8 -11.10 -8.63 -10.76
CA ALA A 8 -12.06 -7.59 -10.39
C ALA A 8 -13.40 -7.81 -11.09
N GLY A 9 -13.38 -8.12 -12.40
CA GLY A 9 -14.58 -8.46 -13.16
C GLY A 9 -15.27 -9.74 -12.67
N TRP A 10 -14.50 -10.76 -12.28
CA TRP A 10 -15.05 -11.99 -11.69
C TRP A 10 -15.67 -11.75 -10.32
N ALA A 11 -15.00 -10.99 -9.45
CA ALA A 11 -15.48 -10.64 -8.12
C ALA A 11 -16.75 -9.76 -8.18
N ALA A 12 -16.78 -8.77 -9.07
CA ALA A 12 -17.96 -7.95 -9.33
C ALA A 12 -19.15 -8.80 -9.79
N GLY A 13 -18.95 -9.62 -10.83
CA GLY A 13 -20.01 -10.52 -11.32
C GLY A 13 -20.43 -11.59 -10.30
N GLY A 14 -19.52 -12.02 -9.43
CA GLY A 14 -19.80 -12.91 -8.29
C GLY A 14 -20.68 -12.24 -7.24
N ALA A 15 -20.40 -10.98 -6.89
CA ALA A 15 -21.21 -10.19 -5.96
C ALA A 15 -22.61 -9.93 -6.52
N GLY A 16 -22.71 -9.52 -7.80
CA GLY A 16 -23.98 -9.38 -8.51
C GLY A 16 -24.80 -10.67 -8.50
N LEU A 17 -24.14 -11.82 -8.73
CA LEU A 17 -24.79 -13.13 -8.64
C LEU A 17 -25.30 -13.43 -7.23
N ILE A 18 -24.51 -13.22 -6.17
CA ILE A 18 -24.94 -13.49 -4.78
C ILE A 18 -26.19 -12.68 -4.40
N VAL A 19 -26.26 -11.41 -4.83
CA VAL A 19 -27.40 -10.54 -4.51
C VAL A 19 -28.61 -10.87 -5.39
N GLY A 20 -28.40 -11.17 -6.68
CA GLY A 20 -29.49 -11.42 -7.63
C GLY A 20 -30.04 -12.85 -7.64
N HIS A 21 -29.27 -13.84 -7.18
CA HIS A 21 -29.64 -15.26 -7.33
C HIS A 21 -30.91 -15.67 -6.58
N PRO A 22 -31.26 -15.12 -5.39
CA PRO A 22 -32.56 -15.37 -4.77
C PRO A 22 -33.73 -15.01 -5.69
N LEU A 23 -33.64 -13.88 -6.41
CA LEU A 23 -34.66 -13.47 -7.37
C LEU A 23 -34.64 -14.33 -8.64
N ASP A 24 -33.47 -14.82 -9.07
CA ASP A 24 -33.37 -15.79 -10.18
C ASP A 24 -34.10 -17.09 -9.84
N THR A 25 -33.95 -17.60 -8.61
CA THR A 25 -34.63 -18.83 -8.18
C THR A 25 -36.14 -18.63 -8.09
N VAL A 26 -36.60 -17.51 -7.55
CA VAL A 26 -38.03 -17.17 -7.46
C VAL A 26 -38.64 -17.01 -8.84
N LYS A 27 -37.95 -16.32 -9.75
CA LYS A 27 -38.35 -16.17 -11.16
C LYS A 27 -38.47 -17.53 -11.83
N ALA A 28 -37.44 -18.37 -11.77
CA ALA A 28 -37.44 -19.67 -12.44
C ALA A 28 -38.62 -20.54 -11.98
N ARG A 29 -38.90 -20.54 -10.67
CA ARG A 29 -40.05 -21.25 -10.07
C ARG A 29 -41.39 -20.65 -10.51
N LEU A 30 -41.55 -19.32 -10.49
CA LEU A 30 -42.77 -18.66 -10.93
C LEU A 30 -43.08 -18.89 -12.41
N GLN A 31 -42.05 -19.02 -13.26
CA GLN A 31 -42.20 -19.19 -14.71
C GLN A 31 -42.52 -20.62 -15.15
N THR A 32 -42.21 -21.60 -14.30
CA THR A 32 -42.35 -23.03 -14.58
C THR A 32 -43.45 -23.70 -13.76
N MET A 33 -43.73 -23.20 -12.55
CA MET A 33 -44.70 -23.79 -11.62
C MET A 33 -45.89 -22.86 -11.39
N THR A 34 -47.10 -23.43 -11.40
CA THR A 34 -48.34 -22.68 -11.17
C THR A 34 -48.72 -22.51 -9.70
N VAL A 35 -48.04 -23.22 -8.79
CA VAL A 35 -48.37 -23.32 -7.35
C VAL A 35 -48.23 -22.00 -6.59
N TYR A 36 -47.38 -21.09 -7.06
CA TYR A 36 -47.06 -19.84 -6.36
C TYR A 36 -47.94 -18.68 -6.84
N LYS A 37 -48.52 -17.95 -5.89
CA LYS A 37 -49.40 -16.79 -6.14
C LYS A 37 -48.64 -15.49 -6.41
N GLY A 38 -47.35 -15.42 -6.06
CA GLY A 38 -46.52 -14.24 -6.25
C GLY A 38 -45.09 -14.40 -5.71
N ILE A 39 -44.30 -13.33 -5.77
CA ILE A 39 -42.88 -13.31 -5.37
C ILE A 39 -42.70 -13.66 -3.89
N LEU A 40 -43.42 -12.97 -2.99
CA LEU A 40 -43.32 -13.18 -1.54
C LEU A 40 -43.81 -14.56 -1.11
N ASP A 41 -44.85 -15.05 -1.76
CA ASP A 41 -45.40 -16.40 -1.55
C ASP A 41 -44.38 -17.47 -1.98
N CYS A 42 -43.78 -17.32 -3.16
CA CYS A 42 -42.71 -18.21 -3.64
C CYS A 42 -41.48 -18.18 -2.72
N MET A 43 -41.03 -17.00 -2.28
CA MET A 43 -39.89 -16.85 -1.37
C MET A 43 -40.16 -17.52 -0.02
N THR A 44 -41.31 -17.24 0.58
CA THR A 44 -41.67 -17.73 1.91
C THR A 44 -41.87 -19.24 1.90
N GLN A 45 -42.56 -19.78 0.88
CA GLN A 45 -42.69 -21.23 0.72
C GLN A 45 -41.34 -21.90 0.49
N THR A 46 -40.46 -21.30 -0.32
CA THR A 46 -39.10 -21.82 -0.55
C THR A 46 -38.28 -21.84 0.73
N MET A 47 -38.25 -20.74 1.49
CA MET A 47 -37.51 -20.66 2.76
C MET A 47 -38.06 -21.62 3.82
N ARG A 48 -39.38 -21.77 3.93
CA ARG A 48 -40.00 -22.72 4.87
C ARG A 48 -39.69 -24.17 4.53
N GLN A 49 -39.54 -24.51 3.25
CA GLN A 49 -39.41 -25.88 2.79
C GLN A 49 -37.97 -26.32 2.53
N GLU A 50 -37.09 -25.39 2.15
CA GLU A 50 -35.72 -25.65 1.70
C GLU A 50 -34.67 -24.80 2.45
N SER A 51 -35.09 -24.07 3.48
CA SER A 51 -34.28 -23.04 4.17
C SER A 51 -33.84 -21.91 3.22
N ILE A 52 -32.98 -21.02 3.72
CA ILE A 52 -32.37 -19.97 2.92
C ILE A 52 -31.52 -20.52 1.76
N TYR A 53 -30.92 -21.70 1.92
CA TYR A 53 -30.13 -22.36 0.86
C TYR A 53 -30.97 -22.73 -0.37
N GLY A 54 -32.28 -22.93 -0.21
CA GLY A 54 -33.20 -23.16 -1.32
C GLY A 54 -33.24 -21.98 -2.32
N LEU A 55 -33.06 -20.75 -1.84
CA LEU A 55 -33.00 -19.55 -2.70
C LEU A 55 -31.70 -19.48 -3.52
N TYR A 56 -30.64 -20.16 -3.06
CA TYR A 56 -29.30 -20.19 -3.68
C TYR A 56 -29.04 -21.43 -4.53
N LYS A 57 -30.07 -22.24 -4.77
CA LYS A 57 -29.95 -23.51 -5.50
C LYS A 57 -29.52 -23.26 -6.95
N GLY A 58 -28.51 -24.00 -7.40
CA GLY A 58 -27.96 -23.86 -8.76
C GLY A 58 -26.99 -22.69 -8.97
N MET A 59 -26.58 -21.97 -7.91
CA MET A 59 -25.66 -20.82 -8.02
C MET A 59 -24.21 -21.21 -8.39
N LEU A 60 -23.75 -22.38 -7.96
CA LEU A 60 -22.34 -22.77 -8.03
C LEU A 60 -21.75 -22.73 -9.45
N ILE A 61 -22.46 -23.27 -10.45
CA ILE A 61 -21.97 -23.32 -11.83
C ILE A 61 -21.90 -21.92 -12.44
N PRO A 62 -22.95 -21.07 -12.37
CA PRO A 62 -22.83 -19.66 -12.72
C PRO A 62 -21.65 -18.98 -12.02
N PHE A 63 -21.50 -19.12 -10.69
CA PHE A 63 -20.44 -18.45 -9.93
C PHE A 63 -19.02 -18.76 -10.45
N ILE A 64 -18.74 -20.04 -10.73
CA ILE A 64 -17.44 -20.47 -11.26
C ILE A 64 -17.24 -20.02 -12.71
N SER A 65 -18.32 -19.96 -13.51
CA SER A 65 -18.23 -19.68 -14.95
C SER A 65 -18.34 -18.20 -15.33
N THR A 66 -18.85 -17.33 -14.45
CA THR A 66 -19.08 -15.90 -14.73
C THR A 66 -17.86 -15.19 -15.30
N GLY A 67 -16.66 -15.46 -14.75
CA GLY A 67 -15.43 -14.78 -15.18
C GLY A 67 -15.05 -15.14 -16.61
N ALA A 68 -15.08 -16.44 -16.93
CA ALA A 68 -14.79 -16.92 -18.28
C ALA A 68 -15.84 -16.43 -19.31
N ILE A 69 -17.12 -16.41 -18.93
CA ILE A 69 -18.22 -15.94 -19.78
C ILE A 69 -18.06 -14.45 -20.11
N HIS A 70 -17.82 -13.60 -19.09
CA HIS A 70 -17.64 -12.16 -19.32
C HIS A 70 -16.34 -11.84 -20.08
N SER A 71 -15.26 -12.61 -19.89
CA SER A 71 -14.06 -12.43 -20.72
C SER A 71 -14.31 -12.71 -22.19
N LEU A 72 -15.10 -13.73 -22.50
CA LEU A 72 -15.49 -14.05 -23.89
C LEU A 72 -16.38 -12.94 -24.49
N LEU A 73 -17.28 -12.36 -23.70
CA LEU A 73 -18.08 -11.20 -24.09
C LEU A 73 -17.19 -10.01 -24.49
N PHE A 74 -16.28 -9.61 -23.61
CA PHE A 74 -15.39 -8.48 -23.85
C PHE A 74 -14.41 -8.75 -24.99
N ALA A 75 -13.91 -9.99 -25.12
CA ALA A 75 -13.05 -10.37 -26.24
C ALA A 75 -13.79 -10.23 -27.58
N GLY A 76 -15.04 -10.70 -27.67
CA GLY A 76 -15.85 -10.54 -28.88
C GLY A 76 -16.22 -9.08 -29.16
N TYR A 77 -16.50 -8.31 -28.11
CA TYR A 77 -16.77 -6.87 -28.21
C TYR A 77 -15.55 -6.09 -28.74
N GLY A 78 -14.38 -6.28 -28.12
CA GLY A 78 -13.13 -5.63 -28.52
C GLY A 78 -12.67 -6.04 -29.92
N ALA A 79 -12.83 -7.32 -30.29
CA ALA A 79 -12.54 -7.78 -31.64
C ALA A 79 -13.44 -7.11 -32.70
N ALA A 80 -14.73 -6.93 -32.41
CA ALA A 80 -15.65 -6.23 -33.30
C ALA A 80 -15.32 -4.74 -33.45
N LEU A 81 -14.92 -4.05 -32.37
CA LEU A 81 -14.48 -2.66 -32.46
C LEU A 81 -13.17 -2.51 -33.24
N LYS A 82 -12.19 -3.41 -33.03
CA LYS A 82 -10.94 -3.43 -33.80
C LYS A 82 -11.15 -3.73 -35.29
N PHE A 83 -12.18 -4.52 -35.61
CA PHE A 83 -12.58 -4.77 -36.99
C PHE A 83 -13.19 -3.53 -37.66
N LEU A 84 -14.01 -2.77 -36.93
CA LEU A 84 -14.61 -1.52 -37.44
C LEU A 84 -13.58 -0.39 -37.57
N HIS A 85 -12.58 -0.35 -36.70
CA HIS A 85 -11.54 0.69 -36.66
C HIS A 85 -10.12 0.09 -36.74
N PRO A 86 -9.72 -0.45 -37.89
CA PRO A 86 -8.39 -1.03 -38.05
C PRO A 86 -7.30 0.05 -37.94
N GLY A 87 -6.40 -0.10 -36.96
CA GLY A 87 -5.25 0.80 -36.75
C GLY A 87 -5.32 1.68 -35.50
N GLU A 88 -6.45 1.71 -34.79
CA GLU A 88 -6.56 2.42 -33.50
C GLU A 88 -6.25 1.49 -32.32
N SER A 89 -5.22 1.82 -31.54
CA SER A 89 -4.75 0.98 -30.43
C SER A 89 -5.59 1.07 -29.15
N ASN A 90 -6.46 2.10 -29.02
CA ASN A 90 -7.23 2.39 -27.79
C ASN A 90 -8.74 2.62 -28.05
N ILE A 91 -9.31 2.02 -29.09
CA ILE A 91 -10.72 2.22 -29.48
C ILE A 91 -11.72 1.89 -28.34
N GLU A 92 -11.39 0.93 -27.48
CA GLU A 92 -12.23 0.49 -26.35
C GLU A 92 -12.41 1.56 -25.26
N ALA A 93 -11.52 2.56 -25.18
CA ALA A 93 -11.59 3.66 -24.21
C ALA A 93 -12.38 4.88 -24.72
N ARG A 94 -12.84 4.85 -25.98
CA ARG A 94 -13.48 5.98 -26.65
C ARG A 94 -14.92 6.18 -26.15
N LYS A 95 -15.23 7.38 -25.66
CA LYS A 95 -16.53 7.73 -25.06
C LYS A 95 -17.58 8.26 -26.06
N ASP A 96 -17.18 8.51 -27.30
CA ASP A 96 -17.98 9.16 -28.36
C ASP A 96 -18.31 8.24 -29.55
N LEU A 97 -18.25 6.92 -29.35
CA LEU A 97 -18.60 5.96 -30.41
C LEU A 97 -20.07 6.07 -30.85
N PRO A 98 -20.37 5.94 -32.15
CA PRO A 98 -21.74 5.83 -32.65
C PRO A 98 -22.48 4.64 -32.02
N MET A 99 -23.76 4.84 -31.69
CA MET A 99 -24.59 3.80 -31.06
C MET A 99 -24.65 2.50 -31.89
N SER A 100 -24.67 2.63 -33.22
CA SER A 100 -24.69 1.49 -34.14
C SER A 100 -23.46 0.58 -33.99
N GLU A 101 -22.29 1.16 -33.70
CA GLU A 101 -21.05 0.41 -33.52
C GLU A 101 -21.02 -0.29 -32.16
N ILE A 102 -21.47 0.39 -31.10
CA ILE A 102 -21.60 -0.20 -29.76
C ILE A 102 -22.58 -1.39 -29.81
N LEU A 103 -23.72 -1.23 -30.51
CA LEU A 103 -24.70 -2.30 -30.67
C LEU A 103 -24.14 -3.48 -31.47
N PHE A 104 -23.46 -3.21 -32.59
CA PHE A 104 -22.82 -4.25 -33.39
C PHE A 104 -21.77 -5.03 -32.57
N ALA A 105 -20.88 -4.31 -31.87
CA ALA A 105 -19.87 -4.92 -31.02
C ALA A 105 -20.48 -5.73 -29.87
N SER A 106 -21.57 -5.23 -29.27
CA SER A 106 -22.31 -5.94 -28.21
C SER A 106 -22.91 -7.24 -28.73
N ILE A 107 -23.52 -7.23 -29.93
CA ILE A 107 -24.05 -8.44 -30.58
C ILE A 107 -22.93 -9.46 -30.80
N CYS A 108 -21.81 -9.04 -31.40
CA CYS A 108 -20.65 -9.91 -31.61
C CYS A 108 -20.12 -10.51 -30.29
N GLY A 109 -19.99 -9.70 -29.24
CA GLY A 109 -19.62 -10.17 -27.90
C GLY A 109 -20.59 -11.22 -27.36
N THR A 110 -21.91 -10.96 -27.46
CA THR A 110 -22.93 -11.91 -26.97
C THR A 110 -22.92 -13.24 -27.73
N MET A 111 -22.62 -13.21 -29.03
CA MET A 111 -22.49 -14.43 -29.84
C MET A 111 -21.29 -15.28 -29.42
N VAL A 112 -20.18 -14.67 -29.01
CA VAL A 112 -18.98 -15.40 -28.55
C VAL A 112 -19.23 -16.06 -27.18
N GLN A 113 -19.91 -15.38 -26.25
CA GLN A 113 -20.16 -15.93 -24.91
C GLN A 113 -21.25 -17.01 -24.86
N VAL A 114 -22.17 -17.06 -25.84
CA VAL A 114 -23.40 -17.87 -25.74
C VAL A 114 -23.11 -19.38 -25.59
N GLY A 115 -22.02 -19.86 -26.20
CA GLY A 115 -21.64 -21.28 -26.19
C GLY A 115 -21.54 -21.85 -24.77
N PRO A 116 -20.70 -21.31 -23.88
CA PRO A 116 -20.63 -21.72 -22.48
C PRO A 116 -21.84 -21.30 -21.63
N VAL A 117 -22.57 -20.23 -21.98
CA VAL A 117 -23.75 -19.77 -21.23
C VAL A 117 -24.89 -20.80 -21.27
N ILE A 118 -25.15 -21.41 -22.43
CA ILE A 118 -26.27 -22.36 -22.59
C ILE A 118 -26.22 -23.54 -21.60
N PRO A 119 -25.12 -24.32 -21.49
CA PRO A 119 -25.05 -25.43 -20.54
C PRO A 119 -25.08 -24.97 -19.07
N VAL A 120 -24.48 -23.81 -18.76
CA VAL A 120 -24.51 -23.20 -17.42
C VAL A 120 -25.95 -22.90 -17.01
N GLU A 121 -26.72 -22.27 -17.90
CA GLU A 121 -28.11 -21.92 -17.63
C GLU A 121 -29.04 -23.11 -17.59
N LEU A 122 -28.82 -24.12 -18.43
CA LEU A 122 -29.60 -25.36 -18.39
C LEU A 122 -29.49 -26.03 -17.01
N VAL A 123 -28.25 -26.21 -16.53
CA VAL A 123 -27.98 -26.86 -15.25
C VAL A 123 -28.53 -26.00 -14.10
N LYS A 124 -28.34 -24.67 -14.14
CA LYS A 124 -28.93 -23.74 -13.17
C LYS A 124 -30.45 -23.91 -13.11
N THR A 125 -31.13 -23.87 -14.26
CA THR A 125 -32.60 -23.92 -14.36
C THR A 125 -33.15 -25.27 -13.86
N LYS A 126 -32.55 -26.39 -14.28
CA LYS A 126 -32.94 -27.73 -13.78
C LYS A 126 -32.79 -27.82 -12.26
N LEU A 127 -31.68 -27.34 -11.70
CA LEU A 127 -31.46 -27.35 -10.25
C LEU A 127 -32.44 -26.44 -9.48
N GLN A 128 -32.85 -25.31 -10.06
CA GLN A 128 -33.82 -24.39 -9.44
C GLN A 128 -35.25 -24.94 -9.44
N VAL A 129 -35.60 -25.76 -10.45
CA VAL A 129 -36.98 -26.22 -10.74
C VAL A 129 -37.23 -27.69 -10.42
N GLN A 130 -36.21 -28.49 -10.06
CA GLN A 130 -36.27 -29.95 -9.84
C GLN A 130 -37.30 -30.53 -8.85
N ARG A 131 -38.21 -29.73 -8.27
CA ARG A 131 -39.31 -30.20 -7.41
C ARG A 131 -40.68 -30.09 -8.07
N GLU A 132 -40.84 -30.66 -9.27
CA GLU A 132 -42.18 -30.95 -9.82
C GLU A 132 -42.79 -32.20 -9.14
N ASN A 133 -44.05 -32.07 -8.72
CA ASN A 133 -44.96 -33.11 -8.19
C ASN A 133 -44.73 -33.62 -6.76
N ILE A 134 -45.06 -32.81 -5.75
CA ILE A 134 -45.53 -33.33 -4.47
C ILE A 134 -46.95 -32.80 -4.23
N SER A 135 -47.91 -33.42 -4.90
CA SER A 135 -49.19 -33.66 -4.27
C SER A 135 -48.93 -34.50 -3.00
N HIS A 136 -49.29 -33.95 -1.85
CA HIS A 136 -49.19 -34.55 -0.51
C HIS A 136 -47.79 -34.82 0.07
N PHE A 137 -47.43 -33.98 1.04
CA PHE A 137 -46.57 -34.23 2.21
C PHE A 137 -46.16 -35.69 2.48
N LYS A 138 -45.17 -36.24 1.76
CA LYS A 138 -44.39 -37.41 2.21
C LYS A 138 -42.89 -37.23 1.96
N LYS A 139 -42.12 -37.67 2.94
CA LYS A 139 -40.75 -37.25 3.29
C LYS A 139 -39.62 -37.86 2.43
N HIS A 140 -39.87 -38.53 1.31
CA HIS A 140 -38.82 -39.19 0.52
C HIS A 140 -38.97 -38.94 -1.00
N ALA A 141 -38.23 -37.96 -1.53
CA ALA A 141 -38.07 -37.78 -2.98
C ALA A 141 -36.77 -38.48 -3.42
N LYS A 142 -36.88 -39.66 -4.04
CA LYS A 142 -35.74 -40.48 -4.51
C LYS A 142 -35.03 -39.94 -5.77
N ASN A 143 -35.49 -38.84 -6.37
CA ASN A 143 -35.03 -38.35 -7.68
C ASN A 143 -34.69 -36.84 -7.67
N LEU A 144 -33.89 -36.37 -6.73
CA LEU A 144 -33.36 -35.00 -6.73
C LEU A 144 -31.88 -35.03 -7.08
N TYR A 145 -31.41 -34.09 -7.89
CA TYR A 145 -29.99 -33.92 -8.16
C TYR A 145 -29.31 -33.40 -6.87
N ALA A 146 -28.31 -34.14 -6.39
CA ALA A 146 -27.48 -33.73 -5.26
C ALA A 146 -26.60 -32.53 -5.62
N GLY A 147 -26.29 -32.34 -6.90
CA GLY A 147 -25.54 -31.18 -7.36
C GLY A 147 -25.41 -31.06 -8.88
N PRO A 148 -24.68 -30.04 -9.35
CA PRO A 148 -24.57 -29.73 -10.78
C PRO A 148 -23.91 -30.84 -11.60
N MET A 149 -22.89 -31.51 -11.07
CA MET A 149 -22.19 -32.60 -11.76
C MET A 149 -23.09 -33.81 -12.01
N GLU A 150 -24.02 -34.09 -11.09
CA GLU A 150 -25.00 -35.15 -11.28
C GLU A 150 -26.02 -34.77 -12.36
N CYS A 151 -26.51 -33.53 -12.35
CA CYS A 151 -27.40 -33.00 -13.39
C CYS A 151 -26.76 -33.04 -14.79
N ILE A 152 -25.47 -32.70 -14.90
CA ILE A 152 -24.71 -32.79 -16.15
C ILE A 152 -24.59 -34.24 -16.59
N ARG A 153 -24.15 -35.13 -15.69
CA ARG A 153 -23.96 -36.56 -15.99
C ARG A 153 -25.26 -37.22 -16.43
N ASP A 154 -26.37 -36.93 -15.75
CA ASP A 154 -27.70 -37.45 -16.09
C ASP A 154 -28.18 -36.91 -17.45
N THR A 155 -28.00 -35.62 -17.72
CA THR A 155 -28.37 -35.03 -19.02
C THR A 155 -27.53 -35.62 -20.16
N VAL A 156 -26.23 -35.81 -19.97
CA VAL A 156 -25.35 -36.42 -20.99
C VAL A 156 -25.68 -37.89 -21.20
N ARG A 157 -25.99 -38.64 -20.13
CA ARG A 157 -26.39 -40.06 -20.26
C ARG A 157 -27.73 -40.24 -20.98
N SER A 158 -28.66 -39.31 -20.79
CA SER A 158 -30.03 -39.45 -21.29
C SER A 158 -30.29 -38.79 -22.65
N GLU A 159 -29.67 -37.63 -22.92
CA GLU A 159 -29.85 -36.84 -24.16
C GLU A 159 -28.57 -36.73 -25.00
N GLY A 160 -27.43 -37.25 -24.51
CA GLY A 160 -26.12 -37.02 -25.09
C GLY A 160 -25.58 -35.60 -24.83
N ILE A 161 -24.40 -35.30 -25.36
CA ILE A 161 -23.75 -33.98 -25.19
C ILE A 161 -24.61 -32.84 -25.77
N ARG A 162 -25.36 -33.10 -26.84
CA ARG A 162 -26.26 -32.11 -27.45
C ARG A 162 -27.41 -31.70 -26.51
N GLY A 163 -27.78 -32.54 -25.56
CA GLY A 163 -28.79 -32.22 -24.54
C GLY A 163 -28.38 -31.05 -23.64
N LEU A 164 -27.08 -30.83 -23.44
CA LEU A 164 -26.57 -29.67 -22.68
C LEU A 164 -26.87 -28.32 -23.37
N PHE A 165 -27.21 -28.34 -24.67
CA PHE A 165 -27.52 -27.15 -25.46
C PHE A 165 -29.03 -26.94 -25.66
N LYS A 166 -29.87 -27.65 -24.90
CA LYS A 166 -31.33 -27.56 -24.98
C LYS A 166 -31.81 -26.14 -24.65
N GLY A 167 -32.63 -25.59 -25.56
CA GLY A 167 -33.11 -24.20 -25.47
C GLY A 167 -32.11 -23.15 -25.96
N GLY A 168 -30.96 -23.56 -26.51
CA GLY A 168 -29.89 -22.65 -26.93
C GLY A 168 -30.30 -21.59 -27.96
N SER A 169 -31.21 -21.90 -28.89
CA SER A 169 -31.72 -20.91 -29.85
C SER A 169 -32.54 -19.80 -29.19
N VAL A 170 -33.24 -20.12 -28.09
CA VAL A 170 -34.00 -19.12 -27.32
C VAL A 170 -33.06 -18.27 -26.48
N VAL A 171 -32.01 -18.88 -25.90
CA VAL A 171 -30.95 -18.16 -25.16
C VAL A 171 -30.21 -17.18 -26.07
N LEU A 172 -29.82 -17.61 -27.28
CA LEU A 172 -29.18 -16.75 -28.26
C LEU A 172 -30.05 -15.55 -28.63
N LEU A 173 -31.32 -15.79 -28.96
CA LEU A 173 -32.26 -14.72 -29.34
C LEU A 173 -32.51 -13.77 -28.16
N ARG A 174 -32.68 -14.32 -26.97
CA ARG A 174 -32.89 -13.57 -25.73
C ARG A 174 -31.72 -12.63 -25.44
N ASP A 175 -30.49 -13.12 -25.45
CA ASP A 175 -29.32 -12.31 -25.10
C ASP A 175 -29.17 -11.14 -26.07
N ASN A 176 -29.26 -11.41 -27.38
CA ASN A 176 -29.16 -10.36 -28.39
C ASN A 176 -30.27 -9.30 -28.26
N ILE A 177 -31.53 -9.71 -28.06
CA ILE A 177 -32.64 -8.76 -27.85
C ILE A 177 -32.43 -7.98 -26.55
N GLY A 178 -31.98 -8.62 -25.48
CA GLY A 178 -31.73 -7.95 -24.20
C GLY A 178 -30.74 -6.80 -24.34
N TYR A 179 -29.62 -7.02 -25.05
CA TYR A 179 -28.61 -5.99 -25.30
C TYR A 179 -29.10 -4.88 -26.25
N LEU A 180 -29.96 -5.20 -27.22
CA LEU A 180 -30.59 -4.19 -28.09
C LEU A 180 -31.43 -3.17 -27.33
N PHE A 181 -32.02 -3.54 -26.20
CA PHE A 181 -32.76 -2.62 -25.33
C PHE A 181 -31.90 -2.02 -24.21
N TYR A 182 -31.00 -2.82 -23.63
CA TYR A 182 -30.12 -2.38 -22.54
C TYR A 182 -29.19 -1.24 -22.96
N ILE A 183 -28.46 -1.40 -24.08
CA ILE A 183 -27.39 -0.49 -24.49
C ILE A 183 -27.92 0.92 -24.79
N PRO A 184 -29.00 1.12 -25.59
CA PRO A 184 -29.50 2.45 -25.89
C PRO A 184 -30.00 3.19 -24.64
N VAL A 185 -30.59 2.48 -23.69
CA VAL A 185 -31.06 3.07 -22.43
C VAL A 185 -29.86 3.47 -21.56
N TYR A 186 -28.86 2.59 -21.43
CA TYR A 186 -27.65 2.86 -20.64
C TYR A 186 -26.87 4.06 -21.19
N GLU A 187 -26.47 3.98 -22.46
CA GLU A 187 -25.68 5.02 -23.13
C GLU A 187 -26.46 6.32 -23.29
N GLY A 188 -27.76 6.25 -23.57
CA GLY A 188 -28.62 7.42 -23.68
C GLY A 188 -28.72 8.20 -22.37
N LEU A 189 -28.94 7.50 -21.24
CA LEU A 189 -29.00 8.13 -19.92
C LEU A 189 -27.64 8.71 -19.52
N LEU A 190 -26.54 7.99 -19.74
CA LEU A 190 -25.20 8.50 -19.44
C LEU A 190 -24.83 9.74 -20.26
N ARG A 191 -25.13 9.75 -21.56
CA ARG A 191 -24.91 10.93 -22.43
C ARG A 191 -25.76 12.12 -21.97
N SER A 192 -27.01 11.88 -21.57
CA SER A 192 -27.90 12.91 -21.03
C SER A 192 -27.36 13.49 -19.71
N PHE A 193 -26.96 12.66 -18.75
CA PHE A 193 -26.39 13.13 -17.48
C PHE A 193 -25.08 13.88 -17.67
N ARG A 194 -24.21 13.40 -18.57
CA ARG A 194 -22.96 14.09 -18.95
C ARG A 194 -23.23 15.48 -19.54
N SER A 195 -24.25 15.60 -20.40
CA SER A 195 -24.62 16.92 -20.98
C SER A 195 -25.09 17.94 -19.94
N GLN A 196 -25.53 17.47 -18.77
CA GLN A 196 -25.98 18.28 -17.64
C GLN A 196 -24.89 18.48 -16.57
N GLY A 197 -23.67 17.97 -16.79
CA GLY A 197 -22.55 18.09 -15.85
C GLY A 197 -22.56 17.10 -14.68
N TYR A 198 -23.43 16.08 -14.70
CA TYR A 198 -23.52 15.07 -13.64
C TYR A 198 -22.72 13.81 -13.98
N GLU A 199 -21.43 13.80 -13.62
CA GLU A 199 -20.57 12.61 -13.69
C GLU A 199 -20.22 12.11 -12.28
N ASN A 200 -21.06 11.22 -11.73
CA ASN A 200 -20.80 10.61 -10.42
C ASN A 200 -21.26 9.14 -10.38
N THR A 201 -20.91 8.40 -9.34
CA THR A 201 -21.27 6.99 -9.18
C THR A 201 -22.79 6.77 -9.17
N TRP A 202 -23.56 7.73 -8.66
CA TRP A 202 -25.02 7.63 -8.59
C TRP A 202 -25.69 7.70 -9.97
N THR A 203 -25.17 8.49 -10.90
CA THR A 203 -25.70 8.54 -12.27
C THR A 203 -25.41 7.25 -13.04
N GLN A 204 -24.26 6.61 -12.80
CA GLN A 204 -23.93 5.29 -13.35
C GLN A 204 -24.84 4.19 -12.78
N LEU A 205 -25.05 4.19 -11.46
CA LEU A 205 -25.94 3.26 -10.77
C LEU A 205 -27.37 3.30 -11.30
N PHE A 206 -27.91 4.50 -11.43
CA PHE A 206 -29.26 4.71 -11.92
C PHE A 206 -29.38 4.32 -13.40
N SER A 207 -28.41 4.70 -14.24
CA SER A 207 -28.39 4.36 -15.66
C SER A 207 -28.29 2.85 -15.89
N GLY A 208 -27.39 2.17 -15.17
CA GLY A 208 -27.25 0.71 -15.19
C GLY A 208 -28.52 -0.01 -14.70
N GLY A 209 -29.13 0.48 -13.62
CA GLY A 209 -30.36 -0.08 -13.08
C GLY A 209 -31.55 0.02 -14.05
N MET A 210 -31.75 1.20 -14.66
CA MET A 210 -32.82 1.43 -15.64
C MET A 210 -32.60 0.65 -16.94
N ALA A 211 -31.36 0.57 -17.41
CA ALA A 211 -30.99 -0.27 -18.54
C ALA A 211 -31.28 -1.75 -18.26
N GLY A 212 -30.94 -2.23 -17.05
CA GLY A 212 -31.24 -3.57 -16.59
C GLY A 212 -32.73 -3.91 -16.64
N ILE A 213 -33.59 -3.00 -16.17
CA ILE A 213 -35.06 -3.16 -16.26
C ILE A 213 -35.49 -3.28 -17.73
N SER A 214 -35.04 -2.36 -18.58
CA SER A 214 -35.44 -2.34 -20.00
C SER A 214 -35.06 -3.62 -20.74
N GLY A 215 -33.83 -4.11 -20.54
CA GLY A 215 -33.34 -5.35 -21.13
C GLY A 215 -34.17 -6.55 -20.68
N TRP A 216 -34.39 -6.70 -19.37
CA TRP A 216 -35.11 -7.87 -18.83
C TRP A 216 -36.61 -7.89 -19.13
N ILE A 217 -37.28 -6.73 -19.20
CA ILE A 217 -38.69 -6.65 -19.61
C ILE A 217 -38.84 -7.06 -21.07
N SER A 218 -37.96 -6.58 -21.96
CA SER A 218 -38.02 -6.87 -23.39
C SER A 218 -37.93 -8.37 -23.71
N VAL A 219 -37.15 -9.12 -22.91
CA VAL A 219 -36.90 -10.54 -23.14
C VAL A 219 -37.75 -11.46 -22.26
N CYS A 220 -38.63 -10.93 -21.42
CA CYS A 220 -39.41 -11.71 -20.47
C CYS A 220 -40.21 -12.88 -21.14
N PRO A 221 -40.86 -12.68 -22.30
CA PRO A 221 -41.53 -13.78 -23.01
C PRO A 221 -40.59 -14.91 -23.41
N LEU A 222 -39.39 -14.57 -23.92
CA LEU A 222 -38.38 -15.55 -24.33
C LEU A 222 -37.82 -16.31 -23.12
N GLU A 223 -37.67 -15.62 -21.99
CA GLU A 223 -37.25 -16.24 -20.73
C GLU A 223 -38.24 -17.28 -20.19
N VAL A 224 -39.55 -17.01 -20.29
CA VAL A 224 -40.57 -17.99 -19.91
C VAL A 224 -40.50 -19.23 -20.80
N VAL A 225 -40.40 -19.05 -22.12
CA VAL A 225 -40.29 -20.16 -23.08
C VAL A 225 -39.03 -20.98 -22.81
N LYS A 226 -37.89 -20.31 -22.62
CA LYS A 226 -36.60 -20.93 -22.31
C LYS A 226 -36.66 -21.74 -21.02
N ASN A 227 -37.16 -21.17 -19.93
CA ASN A 227 -37.19 -21.85 -18.64
C ASN A 227 -38.12 -23.07 -18.66
N ARG A 228 -39.24 -23.01 -19.38
CA ARG A 228 -40.12 -24.18 -19.57
C ARG A 228 -39.46 -25.28 -20.39
N ILE A 229 -38.78 -24.94 -21.49
CA ILE A 229 -38.05 -25.93 -22.30
C ILE A 229 -36.92 -26.59 -21.51
N GLN A 230 -36.16 -25.81 -20.74
CA GLN A 230 -35.03 -26.29 -19.95
C GLN A 230 -35.45 -27.10 -18.71
N ALA A 231 -36.63 -26.83 -18.15
CA ALA A 231 -37.20 -27.57 -17.02
C ALA A 231 -37.78 -28.94 -17.41
N MET A 232 -38.16 -29.14 -18.69
CA MET A 232 -38.76 -30.40 -19.14
C MET A 232 -37.82 -31.60 -18.99
N LYS A 233 -38.39 -32.73 -18.54
CA LYS A 233 -37.71 -34.02 -18.44
C LYS A 233 -37.14 -34.49 -19.78
N SER A 234 -36.08 -35.29 -19.65
CA SER A 234 -35.08 -35.58 -20.68
C SER A 234 -35.60 -36.13 -22.02
N HIS A 235 -36.71 -36.85 -22.03
CA HIS A 235 -37.21 -37.51 -23.25
C HIS A 235 -38.16 -36.69 -24.13
N THR A 236 -38.49 -35.45 -23.75
CA THR A 236 -39.49 -34.64 -24.47
C THR A 236 -38.81 -33.61 -25.37
N LYS A 237 -38.93 -33.79 -26.69
CA LYS A 237 -38.49 -32.81 -27.70
C LYS A 237 -39.68 -31.92 -28.10
N ILE A 238 -39.60 -30.64 -27.76
CA ILE A 238 -40.58 -29.63 -28.19
C ILE A 238 -39.82 -28.46 -28.79
N SER A 239 -40.28 -27.95 -29.93
CA SER A 239 -39.70 -26.76 -30.53
C SER A 239 -40.09 -25.50 -29.74
N PRO A 240 -39.28 -24.42 -29.79
CA PRO A 240 -39.64 -23.15 -29.16
C PRO A 240 -41.00 -22.60 -29.63
N LYS A 241 -41.34 -22.80 -30.91
CA LYS A 241 -42.62 -22.39 -31.49
C LYS A 241 -43.79 -23.18 -30.89
N GLU A 242 -43.66 -24.49 -30.78
CA GLU A 242 -44.69 -25.35 -30.16
C GLU A 242 -44.87 -25.02 -28.68
N MET A 243 -43.77 -24.80 -27.94
CA MET A 243 -43.85 -24.37 -26.53
C MET A 243 -44.58 -23.03 -26.40
N THR A 244 -44.26 -22.06 -27.25
CA THR A 244 -44.92 -20.75 -27.27
C THR A 244 -46.43 -20.89 -27.52
N LEU A 245 -46.81 -21.68 -28.52
CA LEU A 245 -48.21 -21.95 -28.83
C LEU A 245 -48.92 -22.69 -27.68
N LYS A 246 -48.23 -23.61 -27.00
CA LYS A 246 -48.76 -24.34 -25.84
C LYS A 246 -49.04 -23.38 -24.68
N ILE A 247 -48.09 -22.53 -24.30
CA ILE A 247 -48.25 -21.52 -23.24
C ILE A 247 -49.43 -20.61 -23.56
N TYR A 248 -49.51 -20.12 -24.80
CA TYR A 248 -50.57 -19.22 -25.22
C TYR A 248 -51.97 -19.88 -25.15
N LYS A 249 -52.08 -21.14 -25.59
CA LYS A 249 -53.35 -21.89 -25.56
C LYS A 249 -53.80 -22.29 -24.15
N GLU A 250 -52.86 -22.66 -23.27
CA GLU A 250 -53.17 -23.19 -21.93
C GLU A 250 -53.31 -22.09 -20.87
N GLU A 251 -52.51 -21.01 -20.96
CA GLU A 251 -52.40 -19.99 -19.90
C GLU A 251 -52.58 -18.55 -20.38
N GLY A 252 -52.72 -18.34 -21.70
CA GLY A 252 -52.92 -17.03 -22.30
C GLY A 252 -51.67 -16.14 -22.31
N ILE A 253 -51.86 -14.88 -22.72
CA ILE A 253 -50.75 -13.94 -22.96
C ILE A 253 -50.06 -13.47 -21.67
N SER A 254 -50.77 -13.42 -20.54
CA SER A 254 -50.22 -13.00 -19.25
C SER A 254 -49.14 -13.96 -18.73
N ALA A 255 -49.15 -15.22 -19.17
CA ALA A 255 -48.16 -16.22 -18.76
C ALA A 255 -46.73 -15.85 -19.20
N PHE A 256 -46.57 -15.16 -20.33
CA PHE A 256 -45.27 -14.74 -20.87
C PHE A 256 -44.59 -13.65 -20.01
N TYR A 257 -45.32 -13.00 -19.13
CA TYR A 257 -44.80 -11.97 -18.23
C TYR A 257 -44.80 -12.43 -16.76
N ARG A 258 -45.06 -13.71 -16.50
CA ARG A 258 -45.01 -14.27 -15.14
C ARG A 258 -43.58 -14.17 -14.61
N GLY A 259 -43.43 -13.60 -13.41
CA GLY A 259 -42.10 -13.29 -12.85
C GLY A 259 -41.44 -12.03 -13.42
N GLY A 260 -42.14 -11.26 -14.26
CA GLY A 260 -41.66 -9.99 -14.85
C GLY A 260 -41.20 -8.95 -13.81
N TRP A 261 -41.89 -8.87 -12.67
CA TRP A 261 -41.44 -8.02 -11.56
C TRP A 261 -40.16 -8.53 -10.89
N ALA A 262 -40.03 -9.84 -10.67
CA ALA A 262 -38.85 -10.44 -10.06
C ALA A 262 -37.60 -10.22 -10.94
N ILE A 263 -37.74 -10.38 -12.26
CA ILE A 263 -36.65 -10.18 -13.21
C ILE A 263 -36.28 -8.70 -13.37
N SER A 264 -37.24 -7.78 -13.25
CA SER A 264 -36.99 -6.33 -13.31
C SER A 264 -36.27 -5.81 -12.07
N VAL A 265 -36.72 -6.21 -10.87
CA VAL A 265 -36.03 -5.87 -9.60
C VAL A 265 -34.63 -6.45 -9.59
N ARG A 266 -34.46 -7.70 -10.02
CA ARG A 266 -33.15 -8.34 -10.19
C ARG A 266 -32.30 -7.59 -11.21
N GLY A 267 -32.89 -7.17 -12.32
CA GLY A 267 -32.25 -6.36 -13.34
C GLY A 267 -31.69 -5.06 -12.79
N PHE A 268 -32.47 -4.33 -12.00
CA PHE A 268 -32.01 -3.11 -11.36
C PHE A 268 -30.85 -3.39 -10.39
N VAL A 269 -31.08 -4.27 -9.42
CA VAL A 269 -30.13 -4.50 -8.32
C VAL A 269 -28.79 -5.05 -8.82
N VAL A 270 -28.79 -6.03 -9.72
CA VAL A 270 -27.55 -6.65 -10.19
C VAL A 270 -26.73 -5.67 -11.03
N ASN A 271 -27.37 -4.97 -11.98
CA ASN A 271 -26.65 -4.01 -12.82
C ASN A 271 -26.18 -2.77 -12.04
N SER A 272 -26.90 -2.37 -10.99
CA SER A 272 -26.42 -1.36 -10.04
C SER A 272 -25.19 -1.88 -9.27
N VAL A 273 -25.24 -3.08 -8.71
CA VAL A 273 -24.10 -3.68 -7.97
C VAL A 273 -22.87 -3.81 -8.87
N ASP A 274 -23.03 -4.33 -10.10
CA ASP A 274 -21.94 -4.51 -11.05
C ASP A 274 -21.29 -3.17 -11.44
N SER A 275 -22.09 -2.10 -11.56
CA SER A 275 -21.59 -0.74 -11.85
C SER A 275 -20.79 -0.13 -10.67
N THR A 276 -21.18 -0.38 -9.41
CA THR A 276 -20.43 0.06 -8.22
C THR A 276 -19.24 -0.80 -7.88
N ALA A 277 -19.34 -2.12 -8.07
CA ALA A 277 -18.29 -3.06 -7.71
C ALA A 277 -17.03 -2.81 -8.54
N MET A 278 -17.15 -2.37 -9.80
CA MET A 278 -16.01 -1.93 -10.59
C MET A 278 -15.30 -0.75 -9.93
N SER A 279 -16.01 0.28 -9.46
CA SER A 279 -15.38 1.44 -8.81
C SER A 279 -14.75 1.11 -7.45
N THR A 280 -15.42 0.32 -6.61
CA THR A 280 -14.92 -0.07 -5.27
C THR A 280 -13.81 -1.12 -5.34
N ILE A 281 -13.85 -2.01 -6.33
CA ILE A 281 -12.81 -3.04 -6.52
C ILE A 281 -11.62 -2.48 -7.30
N ILE A 282 -11.80 -1.51 -8.20
CA ILE A 282 -10.68 -0.70 -8.72
C ILE A 282 -10.04 0.08 -7.57
N PHE A 283 -10.81 0.59 -6.61
CA PHE A 283 -10.27 1.21 -5.39
C PHE A 283 -9.50 0.22 -4.51
N LEU A 284 -9.97 -1.03 -4.36
CA LEU A 284 -9.26 -2.11 -3.66
C LEU A 284 -8.06 -2.68 -4.45
N ALA A 285 -8.10 -2.67 -5.78
CA ALA A 285 -6.98 -3.02 -6.65
C ALA A 285 -5.94 -1.90 -6.69
N LEU A 286 -6.37 -0.64 -6.52
CA LEU A 286 -5.50 0.51 -6.27
C LEU A 286 -4.84 0.41 -4.89
N LEU A 287 -5.57 -0.06 -3.87
CA LEU A 287 -5.00 -0.45 -2.57
C LEU A 287 -4.05 -1.66 -2.68
N ALA A 288 -4.33 -2.63 -3.56
CA ALA A 288 -3.40 -3.72 -3.86
C ALA A 288 -2.18 -3.23 -4.65
N SER A 289 -2.29 -2.18 -5.46
CA SER A 289 -1.13 -1.50 -6.05
C SER A 289 -0.35 -0.65 -5.03
N ALA A 290 -0.97 -0.28 -3.91
CA ALA A 290 -0.27 0.26 -2.73
C ALA A 290 0.55 -0.80 -1.98
N VAL A 291 0.30 -2.11 -2.20
CA VAL A 291 1.12 -3.22 -1.66
C VAL A 291 2.48 -3.32 -2.36
N TYR A 292 2.67 -2.65 -3.51
CA TYR A 292 4.01 -2.57 -4.11
C TYR A 292 4.90 -1.49 -3.46
N GLY A 293 4.40 -0.71 -2.49
CA GLY A 293 5.20 0.22 -1.70
C GLY A 293 5.35 -0.21 -0.24
N LEU A 294 6.54 0.00 0.35
CA LEU A 294 6.93 -0.23 1.74
C LEU A 294 6.27 0.79 2.70
N ASP A 295 5.00 1.13 2.54
CA ASP A 295 4.27 1.87 3.58
C ASP A 295 3.91 0.90 4.74
N ASN A 296 4.96 0.42 5.42
CA ASN A 296 4.93 -0.61 6.46
C ASN A 296 4.50 -0.07 7.84
N GLY A 297 4.08 1.20 7.92
CA GLY A 297 3.69 1.84 9.18
C GLY A 297 4.84 2.30 10.07
N LEU A 298 6.09 2.04 9.68
CA LEU A 298 7.28 2.33 10.48
C LEU A 298 7.95 3.66 10.10
N ALA A 299 8.94 4.05 10.90
CA ALA A 299 9.75 5.25 10.70
C ALA A 299 8.90 6.51 10.45
N ARG A 300 7.78 6.70 11.17
CA ARG A 300 6.92 7.89 11.00
C ARG A 300 7.59 9.19 11.45
N THR A 301 8.61 9.07 12.30
CA THR A 301 9.64 10.08 12.54
C THR A 301 11.01 9.46 12.21
N PRO A 302 12.07 10.28 12.03
CA PRO A 302 13.39 9.75 11.73
C PRO A 302 13.85 8.73 12.80
N PRO A 303 14.40 7.57 12.42
CA PRO A 303 14.89 6.60 13.39
C PRO A 303 15.94 7.18 14.33
N MET A 304 15.89 6.81 15.61
CA MET A 304 16.88 7.19 16.62
C MET A 304 17.42 5.94 17.31
N GLY A 305 18.73 5.83 17.43
CA GLY A 305 19.37 4.63 17.99
C GLY A 305 20.88 4.71 18.00
N TRP A 306 21.52 3.55 17.92
CA TRP A 306 22.97 3.38 17.95
C TRP A 306 23.41 2.30 16.96
N MET A 307 24.56 2.48 16.30
CA MET A 307 25.16 1.54 15.33
C MET A 307 26.68 1.44 15.56
N SER A 308 27.28 0.30 15.25
CA SER A 308 28.70 0.04 15.57
C SER A 308 29.74 0.62 14.59
N TRP A 309 29.40 0.90 13.33
CA TRP A 309 30.38 1.05 12.24
C TRP A 309 31.42 2.16 12.44
N THR A 310 31.06 3.43 12.64
CA THR A 310 32.07 4.51 12.66
C THR A 310 32.99 4.49 13.90
N ALA A 311 32.54 3.90 15.01
CA ALA A 311 33.32 3.86 16.26
C ALA A 311 34.11 2.56 16.42
N PHE A 312 33.59 1.43 15.93
CA PHE A 312 34.16 0.10 16.14
C PHE A 312 34.60 -0.58 14.83
N TYR A 313 34.12 -0.10 13.67
CA TYR A 313 34.40 -0.63 12.33
C TYR A 313 34.28 -2.16 12.29
N CYS A 314 35.24 -2.83 11.66
CA CYS A 314 35.33 -4.27 11.53
C CYS A 314 36.41 -4.85 12.48
N GLU A 315 36.50 -4.36 13.72
CA GLU A 315 37.44 -4.92 14.71
C GLU A 315 36.96 -6.30 15.19
N ILE A 316 37.68 -7.36 14.86
CA ILE A 316 37.30 -8.75 15.18
C ILE A 316 38.27 -9.44 16.15
N ASP A 317 39.41 -8.83 16.47
CA ASP A 317 40.39 -9.38 17.40
C ASP A 317 39.96 -9.10 18.85
N CYS A 318 39.06 -9.93 19.35
CA CYS A 318 38.55 -9.84 20.72
C CYS A 318 39.58 -10.16 21.80
N VAL A 319 40.76 -10.66 21.44
CA VAL A 319 41.85 -10.89 22.40
C VAL A 319 42.59 -9.58 22.63
N LYS A 320 42.93 -8.85 21.57
CA LYS A 320 43.62 -7.54 21.69
C LYS A 320 42.69 -6.40 22.05
N HIS A 321 41.46 -6.42 21.53
CA HIS A 321 40.48 -5.36 21.68
C HIS A 321 39.19 -5.88 22.32
N PRO A 322 39.23 -6.44 23.56
CA PRO A 322 38.08 -7.13 24.16
C PRO A 322 36.85 -6.23 24.37
N ASN A 323 37.07 -4.92 24.50
CA ASN A 323 36.00 -3.93 24.65
C ASN A 323 35.60 -3.28 23.31
N GLY A 324 36.40 -3.42 22.25
CA GLY A 324 36.19 -2.75 20.97
C GLY A 324 35.85 -3.70 19.82
N CYS A 325 36.05 -5.01 19.99
CA CYS A 325 35.72 -5.96 18.96
C CYS A 325 34.20 -6.15 18.82
N ILE A 326 33.77 -6.47 17.61
CA ILE A 326 32.40 -6.80 17.25
C ILE A 326 32.01 -8.13 17.89
N ASN A 327 31.40 -8.08 19.08
CA ASN A 327 30.94 -9.26 19.81
C ASN A 327 29.61 -9.00 20.52
N GLU A 328 28.95 -10.08 20.97
CA GLU A 328 27.67 -10.01 21.68
C GLU A 328 27.71 -9.04 22.88
N LYS A 329 28.81 -9.07 23.64
CA LYS A 329 28.96 -8.23 24.83
C LYS A 329 28.96 -6.73 24.50
N LEU A 330 29.59 -6.31 23.40
CA LEU A 330 29.61 -4.92 22.95
C LEU A 330 28.18 -4.39 22.83
N TYR A 331 27.32 -5.10 22.11
CA TYR A 331 25.94 -4.68 21.88
C TYR A 331 25.10 -4.73 23.16
N MET A 332 25.32 -5.72 24.03
CA MET A 332 24.67 -5.77 25.34
C MET A 332 25.06 -4.58 26.23
N ASP A 333 26.35 -4.23 26.27
CA ASP A 333 26.85 -3.10 27.05
C ASP A 333 26.23 -1.78 26.51
N MET A 334 26.16 -1.58 25.20
CA MET A 334 25.53 -0.38 24.59
C MET A 334 24.04 -0.31 24.88
N ALA A 335 23.33 -1.44 24.80
CA ALA A 335 21.93 -1.53 25.16
C ALA A 335 21.69 -1.14 26.64
N ASP A 336 22.54 -1.63 27.54
CA ASP A 336 22.46 -1.27 28.95
C ASP A 336 22.72 0.23 29.18
N ARG A 337 23.64 0.85 28.43
CA ARG A 337 23.89 2.30 28.51
C ARG A 337 22.74 3.12 27.95
N LEU A 338 22.14 2.72 26.82
CA LEU A 338 20.96 3.41 26.29
C LEU A 338 19.82 3.47 27.31
N VAL A 339 19.64 2.40 28.10
CA VAL A 339 18.63 2.30 29.15
C VAL A 339 19.03 3.04 30.42
N SER A 340 20.26 2.86 30.91
CA SER A 340 20.67 3.42 32.20
C SER A 340 20.94 4.93 32.14
N ASP A 341 21.30 5.43 30.96
CA ASP A 341 21.86 6.78 30.82
C ASP A 341 20.87 7.77 30.19
N GLY A 342 19.59 7.39 30.03
CA GLY A 342 18.50 8.30 29.65
C GLY A 342 18.25 8.43 28.14
N TYR A 343 19.02 7.75 27.29
CA TYR A 343 18.88 7.85 25.84
C TYR A 343 17.55 7.23 25.35
N ARG A 344 17.17 6.07 25.90
CA ARG A 344 15.93 5.38 25.51
C ARG A 344 14.69 6.22 25.78
N GLU A 345 14.68 6.93 26.91
CA GLU A 345 13.58 7.80 27.35
C GLU A 345 13.37 8.96 26.37
N LEU A 346 14.44 9.47 25.76
CA LEU A 346 14.40 10.54 24.76
C LEU A 346 14.17 10.06 23.32
N GLY A 347 14.19 8.75 23.07
CA GLY A 347 13.79 8.16 21.79
C GLY A 347 14.82 7.27 21.12
N TYR A 348 16.08 7.22 21.59
CA TYR A 348 17.11 6.32 21.05
C TYR A 348 16.77 4.86 21.42
N LYS A 349 16.02 4.19 20.55
CA LYS A 349 15.31 2.94 20.86
C LYS A 349 15.77 1.76 20.03
N SER A 350 16.90 1.85 19.36
CA SER A 350 17.44 0.74 18.58
C SER A 350 18.96 0.61 18.72
N VAL A 351 19.43 -0.64 18.66
CA VAL A 351 20.85 -1.01 18.64
C VAL A 351 21.07 -1.83 17.38
N HIS A 352 21.93 -1.35 16.49
CA HIS A 352 22.18 -1.93 15.18
C HIS A 352 23.58 -2.56 15.14
N ILE A 353 23.64 -3.83 14.75
CA ILE A 353 24.85 -4.48 14.31
C ILE A 353 25.14 -4.03 12.87
N ASP A 354 26.39 -3.65 12.59
CA ASP A 354 26.87 -3.39 11.24
C ASP A 354 27.70 -4.58 10.70
N ASP A 355 28.52 -4.39 9.66
CA ASP A 355 29.28 -5.47 9.04
C ASP A 355 30.15 -6.28 10.04
N CYS A 356 30.64 -7.42 9.58
CA CYS A 356 31.58 -8.29 10.29
C CYS A 356 31.00 -9.05 11.47
N TRP A 357 29.69 -9.32 11.50
CA TRP A 357 29.03 -10.07 12.57
C TRP A 357 28.93 -11.59 12.31
N SER A 358 28.88 -11.99 11.04
CA SER A 358 28.60 -13.38 10.63
C SER A 358 29.85 -14.26 10.65
N GLU A 359 29.65 -15.56 10.44
CA GLU A 359 30.70 -16.45 9.95
C GLU A 359 31.11 -16.08 8.51
N MET A 360 32.30 -16.53 8.10
CA MET A 360 32.81 -16.34 6.73
C MET A 360 32.09 -17.20 5.69
N GLU A 361 31.33 -18.21 6.13
CA GLU A 361 30.59 -19.14 5.29
C GLU A 361 29.17 -19.29 5.85
N ARG A 362 28.21 -19.52 4.96
CA ARG A 362 26.84 -19.91 5.31
C ARG A 362 26.81 -21.36 5.83
N ASP A 363 25.76 -21.72 6.55
CA ASP A 363 25.58 -23.11 7.01
C ASP A 363 25.32 -24.09 5.85
N GLU A 364 25.18 -25.37 6.19
CA GLU A 364 24.87 -26.45 5.22
C GLU A 364 23.55 -26.26 4.46
N ASN A 365 22.63 -25.44 4.98
CA ASN A 365 21.35 -25.10 4.37
C ASN A 365 21.41 -23.78 3.56
N GLY A 366 22.58 -23.13 3.50
CA GLY A 366 22.77 -21.85 2.82
C GLY A 366 22.25 -20.64 3.61
N LEU A 367 22.05 -20.77 4.93
CA LEU A 367 21.59 -19.70 5.81
C LEU A 367 22.77 -18.98 6.47
N LEU A 368 22.55 -17.71 6.81
CA LEU A 368 23.51 -16.90 7.56
C LEU A 368 23.65 -17.41 8.99
N GLU A 369 24.88 -17.46 9.49
CA GLU A 369 25.17 -17.76 10.89
C GLU A 369 25.99 -16.64 11.51
N ALA A 370 25.67 -16.29 12.76
CA ALA A 370 26.50 -15.40 13.56
C ALA A 370 27.80 -16.10 13.93
N ASN A 371 28.90 -15.33 14.01
CA ASN A 371 30.17 -15.91 14.42
C ASN A 371 30.07 -16.56 15.81
N ARG A 372 30.35 -17.87 15.90
CA ARG A 372 30.05 -18.69 17.08
C ARG A 372 30.90 -18.32 18.30
N THR A 373 32.08 -17.75 18.07
CA THR A 373 32.98 -17.31 19.14
C THR A 373 32.60 -15.94 19.68
N ARG A 374 32.25 -15.00 18.79
CA ARG A 374 31.93 -13.61 19.16
C ARG A 374 30.46 -13.44 19.58
N PHE A 375 29.56 -14.28 19.08
CA PHE A 375 28.14 -14.28 19.39
C PHE A 375 27.64 -15.67 19.82
N PRO A 376 28.16 -16.20 20.95
CA PRO A 376 27.92 -17.59 21.36
C PRO A 376 26.44 -17.89 21.65
N SER A 377 25.63 -16.88 22.00
CA SER A 377 24.20 -17.06 22.24
C SER A 377 23.35 -17.00 20.96
N GLY A 378 23.91 -16.50 19.85
CA GLY A 378 23.22 -16.30 18.57
C GLY A 378 22.30 -15.06 18.54
N MET A 379 21.97 -14.61 17.32
CA MET A 379 21.24 -13.35 17.08
C MET A 379 19.87 -13.30 17.75
N LYS A 380 19.11 -14.40 17.77
CA LYS A 380 17.78 -14.42 18.38
C LYS A 380 17.80 -14.11 19.87
N LYS A 381 18.81 -14.60 20.61
CA LYS A 381 18.94 -14.30 22.04
C LYS A 381 19.39 -12.86 22.27
N LEU A 382 20.24 -12.33 21.38
CA LEU A 382 20.65 -10.93 21.43
C LEU A 382 19.46 -9.99 21.13
N ALA A 383 18.63 -10.31 20.12
CA ALA A 383 17.40 -9.58 19.83
C ALA A 383 16.47 -9.58 21.06
N LYS A 384 16.25 -10.75 21.67
CA LYS A 384 15.50 -10.85 22.92
C LYS A 384 16.09 -9.98 24.04
N TYR A 385 17.41 -9.91 24.17
CA TYR A 385 18.06 -9.05 25.18
C TYR A 385 17.72 -7.57 24.98
N MET A 386 17.65 -7.11 23.72
CA MET A 386 17.19 -5.76 23.36
C MET A 386 15.72 -5.56 23.70
N HIS A 387 14.85 -6.50 23.31
CA HIS A 387 13.41 -6.38 23.52
C HIS A 387 13.04 -6.39 25.00
N ASP A 388 13.70 -7.19 25.82
CA ASP A 388 13.51 -7.23 27.28
C ASP A 388 13.84 -5.87 27.95
N ARG A 389 14.56 -5.00 27.24
CA ARG A 389 14.92 -3.62 27.64
C ARG A 389 14.08 -2.54 26.96
N GLY A 390 13.07 -2.92 26.18
CA GLY A 390 12.26 -1.97 25.41
C GLY A 390 13.05 -1.29 24.27
N LEU A 391 14.14 -1.91 23.82
CA LEU A 391 14.91 -1.51 22.65
C LEU A 391 14.56 -2.42 21.48
N ARG A 392 14.90 -1.98 20.27
CA ARG A 392 14.79 -2.71 19.01
C ARG A 392 16.16 -3.19 18.56
N PHE A 393 16.19 -4.30 17.86
CA PHE A 393 17.43 -4.91 17.36
C PHE A 393 17.56 -4.72 15.85
N GLY A 394 18.66 -4.13 15.40
CA GLY A 394 18.99 -3.98 14.00
C GLY A 394 20.14 -4.87 13.58
N ILE A 395 20.08 -5.33 12.34
CA ILE A 395 21.14 -6.13 11.71
C ILE A 395 21.57 -5.48 10.39
N TYR A 396 22.72 -5.91 9.90
CA TYR A 396 23.31 -5.50 8.66
C TYR A 396 23.43 -6.68 7.71
N GLU A 397 23.27 -6.37 6.43
CA GLU A 397 23.57 -7.27 5.34
C GLU A 397 23.99 -6.47 4.10
N ASP A 398 24.43 -7.14 3.04
CA ASP A 398 24.77 -6.54 1.74
C ASP A 398 23.97 -7.18 0.61
N TYR A 399 23.47 -6.39 -0.34
CA TYR A 399 22.78 -6.90 -1.52
C TYR A 399 23.68 -7.79 -2.40
N GLY A 400 24.98 -7.51 -2.47
CA GLY A 400 25.90 -8.19 -3.36
C GLY A 400 26.33 -9.58 -2.93
N THR A 401 27.36 -10.08 -3.60
CA THR A 401 27.88 -11.44 -3.37
C THR A 401 28.65 -11.57 -2.06
N LYS A 402 29.16 -10.45 -1.55
CA LYS A 402 29.85 -10.32 -0.27
C LYS A 402 29.49 -8.99 0.36
N THR A 403 29.59 -8.91 1.67
CA THR A 403 29.61 -7.64 2.39
C THR A 403 30.87 -6.86 2.08
N CYS A 404 30.88 -5.54 2.32
CA CYS A 404 32.08 -4.71 2.19
C CYS A 404 33.29 -5.23 3.01
N GLY A 405 33.03 -5.84 4.17
CA GLY A 405 34.01 -6.54 5.01
C GLY A 405 34.44 -7.93 4.51
N GLY A 406 33.86 -8.41 3.41
CA GLY A 406 34.19 -9.68 2.76
C GLY A 406 33.44 -10.91 3.27
N TYR A 407 32.40 -10.72 4.09
CA TYR A 407 31.53 -11.79 4.61
C TYR A 407 30.47 -12.19 3.56
N PRO A 408 29.72 -13.31 3.74
CA PRO A 408 28.69 -13.74 2.79
C PRO A 408 27.61 -12.66 2.58
N GLY A 409 27.37 -12.22 1.33
CA GLY A 409 26.31 -11.28 1.00
C GLY A 409 24.99 -11.98 0.63
N SER A 410 23.93 -11.20 0.39
CA SER A 410 22.57 -11.72 0.12
C SER A 410 22.21 -11.93 -1.35
N TYR A 411 23.10 -11.65 -2.30
CA TYR A 411 22.79 -11.88 -3.72
C TYR A 411 22.43 -13.36 -3.97
N GLY A 412 21.23 -13.60 -4.48
CA GLY A 412 20.69 -14.97 -4.67
C GLY A 412 20.06 -15.60 -3.42
N HIS A 413 20.11 -14.93 -2.26
CA HIS A 413 19.63 -15.42 -0.96
C HIS A 413 18.61 -14.47 -0.28
N LEU A 414 18.21 -13.36 -0.92
CA LEU A 414 17.35 -12.30 -0.33
C LEU A 414 16.14 -12.83 0.45
N LYS A 415 15.39 -13.77 -0.13
CA LYS A 415 14.22 -14.38 0.51
C LYS A 415 14.58 -15.20 1.76
N ALA A 416 15.63 -16.01 1.68
CA ALA A 416 16.09 -16.84 2.79
C ALA A 416 16.61 -15.97 3.94
N ASP A 417 17.35 -14.91 3.60
CA ASP A 417 17.92 -13.98 4.58
C ASP A 417 16.82 -13.15 5.25
N ALA A 418 15.84 -12.65 4.49
CA ALA A 418 14.67 -11.97 5.05
C ALA A 418 13.91 -12.84 6.07
N GLN A 419 13.69 -14.12 5.76
CA GLN A 419 13.08 -15.08 6.69
C GLN A 419 13.98 -15.36 7.91
N THR A 420 15.29 -15.42 7.71
CA THR A 420 16.27 -15.60 8.80
C THR A 420 16.19 -14.44 9.78
N PHE A 421 16.23 -13.20 9.30
CA PHE A 421 16.11 -11.99 10.12
C PHE A 421 14.78 -11.93 10.86
N ALA A 422 13.67 -12.23 10.19
CA ALA A 422 12.36 -12.30 10.83
C ALA A 422 12.31 -13.38 11.93
N SER A 423 12.92 -14.55 11.70
CA SER A 423 12.98 -15.65 12.67
C SER A 423 13.82 -15.34 13.91
N TRP A 424 14.81 -14.45 13.77
CA TRP A 424 15.64 -13.93 14.86
C TRP A 424 15.03 -12.73 15.57
N ASP A 425 13.83 -12.31 15.18
CA ASP A 425 13.13 -11.16 15.74
C ASP A 425 13.88 -9.82 15.49
N VAL A 426 14.52 -9.66 14.34
CA VAL A 426 15.14 -8.39 13.91
C VAL A 426 14.07 -7.32 13.62
N ASP A 427 14.33 -6.06 13.97
CA ASP A 427 13.41 -4.92 13.80
C ASP A 427 13.89 -3.88 12.78
N TYR A 428 15.17 -3.95 12.37
CA TYR A 428 15.80 -3.03 11.44
C TYR A 428 16.83 -3.77 10.58
N LEU A 429 16.82 -3.55 9.27
CA LEU A 429 17.84 -4.04 8.35
C LEU A 429 18.52 -2.86 7.66
N LYS A 430 19.86 -2.75 7.76
CA LYS A 430 20.68 -1.99 6.81
C LYS A 430 21.12 -2.96 5.71
N LEU A 431 20.83 -2.63 4.45
CA LEU A 431 21.31 -3.38 3.29
C LEU A 431 22.30 -2.54 2.50
N ASP A 432 23.56 -2.94 2.54
CA ASP A 432 24.65 -2.36 1.77
C ASP A 432 24.67 -2.86 0.32
N GLY A 433 25.64 -2.42 -0.48
CA GLY A 433 25.67 -2.67 -1.92
C GLY A 433 27.05 -2.93 -2.51
N CYS A 434 28.00 -3.43 -1.72
CA CYS A 434 29.31 -3.83 -2.23
C CYS A 434 29.22 -5.08 -3.12
N TYR A 435 30.24 -5.33 -3.95
CA TYR A 435 30.38 -6.58 -4.73
C TYR A 435 29.16 -6.97 -5.60
N ILE A 436 28.49 -5.99 -6.20
CA ILE A 436 27.39 -6.17 -7.15
C ILE A 436 27.44 -5.16 -8.29
N ASP A 437 26.81 -5.50 -9.41
CA ASP A 437 26.55 -4.54 -10.48
C ASP A 437 25.46 -3.56 -10.06
N THR A 438 25.76 -2.26 -10.11
CA THR A 438 24.83 -1.18 -9.77
C THR A 438 23.54 -1.20 -10.60
N ASP A 439 23.56 -1.75 -11.81
CA ASP A 439 22.37 -1.87 -12.66
C ASP A 439 21.32 -2.87 -12.10
N LEU A 440 21.73 -3.75 -11.19
CA LEU A 440 20.83 -4.71 -10.53
C LEU A 440 20.18 -4.15 -9.26
N MET A 441 20.71 -3.06 -8.70
CA MET A 441 20.23 -2.48 -7.44
C MET A 441 18.74 -2.08 -7.45
N PRO A 442 18.18 -1.48 -8.53
CA PRO A 442 16.76 -1.11 -8.54
C PRO A 442 15.81 -2.28 -8.33
N GLU A 443 16.16 -3.45 -8.88
CA GLU A 443 15.36 -4.66 -8.71
C GLU A 443 15.65 -5.34 -7.37
N GLY A 444 16.92 -5.46 -6.99
CA GLY A 444 17.37 -6.16 -5.79
C GLY A 444 16.93 -5.51 -4.48
N TYR A 445 17.10 -4.19 -4.35
CA TYR A 445 16.62 -3.46 -3.17
C TYR A 445 15.09 -3.50 -3.06
N ALA A 446 14.40 -3.36 -4.19
CA ALA A 446 12.94 -3.50 -4.21
C ALA A 446 12.48 -4.93 -3.86
N GLU A 447 13.24 -5.95 -4.26
CA GLU A 447 12.98 -7.35 -3.90
C GLU A 447 13.17 -7.61 -2.41
N MET A 448 14.29 -7.21 -1.81
CA MET A 448 14.49 -7.34 -0.37
C MET A 448 13.36 -6.65 0.42
N GLY A 449 12.96 -5.43 0.03
CA GLY A 449 11.83 -4.75 0.65
C GLY A 449 10.51 -5.55 0.58
N ARG A 450 10.25 -6.26 -0.53
CA ARG A 450 9.09 -7.15 -0.68
C ARG A 450 9.23 -8.41 0.18
N GLU A 451 10.40 -9.03 0.20
CA GLU A 451 10.66 -10.25 0.98
C GLU A 451 10.57 -9.99 2.48
N LEU A 452 11.09 -8.84 2.97
CA LEU A 452 10.90 -8.40 4.35
C LEU A 452 9.41 -8.26 4.69
N ASN A 453 8.63 -7.60 3.83
CA ASN A 453 7.18 -7.46 4.04
C ASN A 453 6.46 -8.83 4.03
N ALA A 454 6.88 -9.74 3.16
CA ALA A 454 6.31 -11.09 3.05
C ALA A 454 6.54 -11.96 4.30
N THR A 455 7.53 -11.63 5.15
CA THR A 455 7.72 -12.30 6.45
C THR A 455 6.58 -12.01 7.44
N GLY A 456 5.85 -10.92 7.24
CA GLY A 456 4.83 -10.43 8.18
C GLY A 456 5.39 -9.74 9.42
N ARG A 457 6.72 -9.70 9.60
CA ARG A 457 7.37 -8.95 10.69
C ARG A 457 7.63 -7.50 10.25
N PRO A 458 7.22 -6.49 11.02
CA PRO A 458 7.58 -5.10 10.73
C PRO A 458 9.09 -4.88 10.95
N ILE A 459 9.83 -4.67 9.85
CA ILE A 459 11.27 -4.39 9.85
C ILE A 459 11.50 -3.05 9.16
N VAL A 460 12.17 -2.12 9.85
CA VAL A 460 12.62 -0.86 9.25
C VAL A 460 13.70 -1.18 8.23
N TYR A 461 13.54 -0.72 7.00
CA TYR A 461 14.47 -1.04 5.92
C TYR A 461 15.31 0.18 5.51
N SER A 462 16.61 0.10 5.78
CA SER A 462 17.62 1.09 5.41
C SER A 462 18.42 0.63 4.20
N CYS A 463 18.44 1.44 3.15
CA CYS A 463 19.01 1.11 1.85
C CYS A 463 20.25 1.97 1.56
N SER A 464 21.39 1.35 1.29
CA SER A 464 22.57 2.09 0.81
C SER A 464 22.55 2.40 -0.69
N TRP A 465 21.53 1.94 -1.42
CA TRP A 465 21.40 2.03 -2.87
C TRP A 465 21.87 3.37 -3.49
N PRO A 466 21.36 4.55 -3.10
CA PRO A 466 21.77 5.79 -3.77
C PRO A 466 23.24 6.16 -3.54
N ALA A 467 23.87 5.75 -2.44
CA ALA A 467 25.29 6.03 -2.20
C ALA A 467 26.20 5.33 -3.22
N TYR A 468 25.83 4.14 -3.71
CA TYR A 468 26.57 3.43 -4.76
C TYR A 468 26.34 3.98 -6.17
N LEU A 469 25.41 4.94 -6.32
CA LEU A 469 25.12 5.63 -7.58
C LEU A 469 25.59 7.08 -7.57
N ILE A 470 26.51 7.43 -6.67
CA ILE A 470 27.02 8.80 -6.51
C ILE A 470 27.62 9.37 -7.81
N ASP A 471 28.33 8.55 -8.58
CA ASP A 471 28.93 8.91 -9.87
C ASP A 471 27.94 8.83 -11.05
N HIS A 472 26.73 8.35 -10.79
CA HIS A 472 25.63 8.19 -11.75
C HIS A 472 24.32 8.80 -11.23
N PRO A 473 24.29 10.11 -10.89
CA PRO A 473 23.13 10.75 -10.27
C PRO A 473 21.88 10.75 -11.15
N GLU A 474 22.03 10.54 -12.45
CA GLU A 474 20.92 10.35 -13.40
C GLU A 474 20.17 9.03 -13.20
N LYS A 475 20.79 8.03 -12.56
CA LYS A 475 20.17 6.73 -12.27
C LYS A 475 19.39 6.71 -10.95
N VAL A 476 19.52 7.76 -10.13
CA VAL A 476 18.87 7.81 -8.80
C VAL A 476 17.44 8.32 -8.92
N ASP A 477 16.48 7.43 -8.63
CA ASP A 477 15.06 7.79 -8.49
C ASP A 477 14.62 7.69 -7.01
N TYR A 478 14.60 8.84 -6.32
CA TYR A 478 14.18 8.91 -4.92
C TYR A 478 12.70 8.54 -4.69
N ASN A 479 11.82 8.67 -5.69
CA ASN A 479 10.43 8.23 -5.55
C ASN A 479 10.36 6.70 -5.51
N LEU A 480 11.17 6.03 -6.34
CA LEU A 480 11.28 4.57 -6.35
C LEU A 480 11.94 4.08 -5.07
N ILE A 481 13.03 4.70 -4.63
CA ILE A 481 13.71 4.36 -3.37
C ILE A 481 12.75 4.53 -2.19
N GLY A 482 12.10 5.69 -2.07
CA GLY A 482 11.11 5.95 -1.02
C GLY A 482 9.84 5.13 -1.13
N LYS A 483 9.62 4.41 -2.24
CA LYS A 483 8.58 3.39 -2.35
C LYS A 483 9.03 2.07 -1.73
N HIS A 484 10.32 1.77 -1.66
CA HIS A 484 10.81 0.47 -1.22
C HIS A 484 11.63 0.49 0.07
N CYS A 485 12.04 1.67 0.55
CA CYS A 485 12.94 1.85 1.68
C CYS A 485 12.35 2.85 2.69
N ASN A 486 12.61 2.63 3.98
CA ASN A 486 12.24 3.60 5.02
C ASN A 486 13.26 4.72 5.17
N THR A 487 14.54 4.41 4.94
CA THR A 487 15.63 5.37 4.98
C THR A 487 16.70 4.97 3.97
N TRP A 488 17.48 5.91 3.47
CA TRP A 488 18.53 5.59 2.50
C TRP A 488 19.75 6.50 2.57
N ARG A 489 20.93 5.88 2.55
CA ARG A 489 22.23 6.56 2.56
C ARG A 489 22.50 7.15 1.18
N ASN A 490 22.72 8.45 1.12
CA ASN A 490 22.86 9.18 -0.15
C ASN A 490 24.31 9.42 -0.60
N PHE A 491 25.27 9.36 0.33
CA PHE A 491 26.63 9.86 0.11
C PHE A 491 27.65 9.01 0.89
N ASP A 492 28.92 9.34 0.71
CA ASP A 492 30.08 8.72 1.36
C ASP A 492 29.90 8.48 2.87
N ASP A 493 30.55 7.43 3.36
CA ASP A 493 30.62 7.10 4.77
C ASP A 493 31.21 8.25 5.61
N ILE A 494 30.57 8.51 6.74
CA ILE A 494 31.04 9.46 7.71
C ILE A 494 32.25 8.91 8.46
N ASN A 495 33.24 9.78 8.66
CA ASN A 495 34.38 9.54 9.52
C ASN A 495 34.42 10.59 10.64
N SER A 496 35.13 10.29 11.73
CA SER A 496 35.27 11.14 12.91
C SER A 496 36.21 12.34 12.65
N SER A 497 35.83 13.21 11.71
CA SER A 497 36.54 14.45 11.36
C SER A 497 35.60 15.52 10.84
N TRP A 498 35.95 16.80 11.08
CA TRP A 498 35.20 17.93 10.52
C TRP A 498 35.10 17.90 8.99
N LYS A 499 36.18 17.48 8.31
CA LYS A 499 36.20 17.42 6.84
C LYS A 499 35.09 16.52 6.29
N SER A 500 34.84 15.37 6.94
CA SER A 500 33.79 14.42 6.56
C SER A 500 32.39 14.98 6.87
N ILE A 501 32.20 15.56 8.06
CA ILE A 501 30.93 16.24 8.41
C ILE A 501 30.63 17.34 7.38
N GLN A 502 31.61 18.18 7.07
CA GLN A 502 31.46 19.28 6.12
C GLN A 502 31.22 18.80 4.68
N SER A 503 31.86 17.71 4.23
CA SER A 503 31.62 17.18 2.88
C SER A 503 30.20 16.64 2.71
N ILE A 504 29.69 15.92 3.72
CA ILE A 504 28.29 15.48 3.74
C ILE A 504 27.37 16.70 3.73
N ILE A 505 27.66 17.71 4.55
CA ILE A 505 26.82 18.91 4.60
C ILE A 505 26.75 19.60 3.24
N ASN A 506 27.91 19.78 2.62
CA ASN A 506 27.99 20.35 1.28
C ASN A 506 27.17 19.52 0.28
N TYR A 507 27.29 18.19 0.27
CA TYR A 507 26.51 17.35 -0.65
C TYR A 507 24.99 17.54 -0.47
N TYR A 508 24.51 17.57 0.77
CA TYR A 508 23.09 17.76 1.07
C TYR A 508 22.60 19.16 0.68
N ASP A 509 23.40 20.20 0.91
CA ASP A 509 23.06 21.56 0.48
C ASP A 509 22.89 21.67 -1.04
N HIS A 510 23.81 21.03 -1.80
CA HIS A 510 23.78 21.06 -3.26
C HIS A 510 22.61 20.26 -3.85
N ASN A 511 22.13 19.23 -3.16
CA ASN A 511 21.06 18.34 -3.64
C ASN A 511 19.70 18.57 -2.97
N GLN A 512 19.56 19.61 -2.14
CA GLN A 512 18.35 19.86 -1.34
C GLN A 512 17.06 19.92 -2.17
N ASP A 513 17.10 20.43 -3.42
CA ASP A 513 15.94 20.54 -4.29
C ASP A 513 15.42 19.17 -4.77
N LYS A 514 16.27 18.15 -4.76
CA LYS A 514 15.89 16.76 -5.02
C LYS A 514 15.48 16.04 -3.74
N HIS A 515 16.16 16.30 -2.63
CA HIS A 515 15.93 15.58 -1.37
C HIS A 515 14.64 16.02 -0.66
N ILE A 516 14.41 17.33 -0.53
CA ILE A 516 13.29 17.87 0.25
C ILE A 516 11.92 17.33 -0.23
N PRO A 517 11.60 17.26 -1.54
CA PRO A 517 10.30 16.77 -2.00
C PRO A 517 10.06 15.27 -1.75
N THR A 518 11.12 14.48 -1.57
CA THR A 518 11.04 13.02 -1.38
C THR A 518 11.27 12.57 0.07
N HIS A 519 11.47 13.53 0.97
CA HIS A 519 11.68 13.32 2.40
C HIS A 519 10.36 13.46 3.16
N GLY A 520 10.09 12.56 4.10
CA GLY A 520 8.89 12.65 4.94
C GLY A 520 8.61 11.41 5.78
N PRO A 521 7.47 11.37 6.50
CA PRO A 521 7.09 10.24 7.35
C PRO A 521 7.16 8.88 6.64
N GLY A 522 8.04 8.02 7.13
CA GLY A 522 8.31 6.68 6.58
C GLY A 522 9.40 6.64 5.51
N LYS A 523 10.02 7.77 5.16
CA LYS A 523 10.92 7.97 4.01
C LYS A 523 11.99 9.03 4.29
N TRP A 524 13.17 8.61 4.74
CA TRP A 524 14.20 9.54 5.22
C TRP A 524 15.49 9.49 4.41
N HIS A 525 15.99 10.66 4.02
CA HIS A 525 17.38 10.77 3.57
C HIS A 525 18.33 10.60 4.77
N ASP A 526 19.32 9.72 4.62
CA ASP A 526 20.28 9.37 5.66
C ASP A 526 21.67 9.98 5.36
N PRO A 527 22.07 11.04 6.07
CA PRO A 527 23.40 11.64 5.97
C PRO A 527 24.46 10.88 6.78
N ASP A 528 24.16 9.66 7.21
CA ASP A 528 24.99 8.79 8.03
C ASP A 528 25.03 9.14 9.52
N MET A 529 25.73 8.30 10.29
CA MET A 529 25.74 8.28 11.75
C MET A 529 26.21 9.58 12.42
N LEU A 530 25.77 9.81 13.65
CA LEU A 530 26.31 10.82 14.55
C LEU A 530 27.65 10.33 15.13
N VAL A 531 28.72 11.08 14.90
CA VAL A 531 30.09 10.78 15.39
C VAL A 531 30.42 11.54 16.68
N ILE A 532 29.39 12.09 17.33
CA ILE A 532 29.48 12.89 18.54
C ILE A 532 30.09 12.07 19.68
N GLY A 533 31.16 12.57 20.29
CA GLY A 533 31.91 11.87 21.34
C GLY A 533 33.06 11.00 20.84
N ASN A 534 33.23 10.82 19.53
CA ASN A 534 34.38 10.12 18.99
C ASN A 534 35.65 10.98 19.00
N LYS A 535 36.79 10.30 18.94
CA LYS A 535 38.10 10.95 18.80
C LYS A 535 38.15 11.76 17.49
N GLY A 536 38.60 13.00 17.58
CA GLY A 536 38.70 13.91 16.42
C GLY A 536 37.51 14.87 16.27
N ILE A 537 36.48 14.73 17.11
CA ILE A 537 35.31 15.62 17.15
C ILE A 537 35.40 16.53 18.37
N THR A 538 35.34 17.85 18.15
CA THR A 538 35.25 18.85 19.23
C THR A 538 33.78 19.07 19.63
N VAL A 539 33.56 19.74 20.77
CA VAL A 539 32.21 20.12 21.23
C VAL A 539 31.50 21.00 20.18
N ASP A 540 32.20 21.97 19.60
CA ASP A 540 31.64 22.82 18.53
C ASP A 540 31.23 22.00 17.30
N MET A 541 32.08 21.07 16.85
CA MET A 541 31.75 20.18 15.73
C MET A 541 30.55 19.27 16.03
N ALA A 542 30.42 18.81 17.28
CA ALA A 542 29.28 18.03 17.72
C ALA A 542 27.98 18.85 17.72
N ILE A 543 28.02 20.10 18.20
CA ILE A 543 26.90 21.04 18.12
C ILE A 543 26.50 21.28 16.66
N ALA A 544 27.49 21.49 15.78
CA ALA A 544 27.25 21.66 14.35
C ALA A 544 26.56 20.44 13.73
N GLN A 545 27.10 19.23 13.95
CA GLN A 545 26.51 18.00 13.41
C GLN A 545 25.07 17.81 13.92
N MET A 546 24.86 17.89 15.24
CA MET A 546 23.54 17.67 15.84
C MET A 546 22.51 18.69 15.33
N SER A 547 22.89 19.98 15.25
CA SER A 547 21.99 21.04 14.76
C SER A 547 21.51 20.76 13.34
N ILE A 548 22.43 20.40 12.45
CA ILE A 548 22.15 20.22 11.03
C ILE A 548 21.36 18.92 10.78
N TRP A 549 21.70 17.82 11.45
CA TRP A 549 20.93 16.58 11.39
C TRP A 549 19.50 16.79 11.93
N CYS A 550 19.32 17.61 12.97
CA CYS A 550 17.99 17.95 13.49
C CYS A 550 17.16 18.76 12.47
N ILE A 551 17.77 19.75 11.82
CA ILE A 551 17.13 20.57 10.80
C ILE A 551 16.72 19.75 9.58
N TRP A 552 17.55 18.81 9.14
CA TRP A 552 17.18 17.93 8.02
C TRP A 552 16.17 16.84 8.37
N ALA A 553 15.78 16.69 9.64
CA ALA A 553 15.02 15.52 10.07
C ALA A 553 15.73 14.22 9.64
N ALA A 554 17.04 14.16 9.84
CA ALA A 554 17.86 12.99 9.56
C ALA A 554 17.68 11.92 10.66
N PRO A 555 17.93 10.62 10.37
CA PRO A 555 18.11 9.63 11.40
C PRO A 555 19.16 10.07 12.43
N LEU A 556 18.86 9.93 13.73
CA LEU A 556 19.81 10.20 14.81
C LEU A 556 20.37 8.87 15.32
N ILE A 557 21.19 8.23 14.49
CA ILE A 557 21.86 6.98 14.82
C ILE A 557 23.26 7.29 15.31
N MET A 558 23.51 7.11 16.60
CA MET A 558 24.82 7.34 17.21
C MET A 558 25.80 6.23 16.82
N SER A 559 27.06 6.57 16.61
CA SER A 559 28.15 5.60 16.56
C SER A 559 29.31 6.11 17.40
N ASN A 560 29.30 5.75 18.67
CA ASN A 560 30.27 6.13 19.70
C ASN A 560 30.34 5.08 20.83
N ASP A 561 31.31 5.22 21.74
CA ASP A 561 31.38 4.36 22.92
C ASP A 561 30.64 4.99 24.12
N LEU A 562 29.38 4.60 24.32
CA LEU A 562 28.53 5.13 25.39
C LEU A 562 29.06 4.82 26.80
N ARG A 563 29.97 3.86 26.95
CA ARG A 563 30.53 3.50 28.27
C ARG A 563 31.49 4.57 28.80
N ILE A 564 32.08 5.36 27.90
CA ILE A 564 33.14 6.34 28.20
C ILE A 564 32.89 7.72 27.59
N ILE A 565 31.66 7.99 27.12
CA ILE A 565 31.32 9.28 26.50
C ILE A 565 31.43 10.42 27.51
N ALA A 566 32.09 11.51 27.13
CA ALA A 566 32.24 12.68 28.02
C ALA A 566 30.89 13.39 28.25
N PRO A 567 30.68 14.00 29.43
CA PRO A 567 29.41 14.65 29.78
C PRO A 567 28.93 15.67 28.75
N GLU A 568 29.83 16.48 28.19
CA GLU A 568 29.50 17.54 27.24
C GLU A 568 28.89 16.98 25.94
N PHE A 569 29.39 15.85 25.46
CA PHE A 569 28.84 15.17 24.28
C PHE A 569 27.52 14.46 24.59
N ARG A 570 27.41 13.86 25.77
CA ARG A 570 26.16 13.25 26.25
C ARG A 570 25.05 14.29 26.35
N GLU A 571 25.34 15.48 26.86
CA GLU A 571 24.38 16.59 26.95
C GLU A 571 23.87 17.03 25.57
N ILE A 572 24.75 17.09 24.56
CA ILE A 572 24.35 17.39 23.18
C ILE A 572 23.38 16.33 22.64
N LEU A 573 23.74 15.05 22.81
CA LEU A 573 22.93 13.92 22.33
C LEU A 573 21.58 13.80 23.05
N LEU A 574 21.51 14.21 24.32
CA LEU A 574 20.30 14.18 25.14
C LEU A 574 19.52 15.52 25.16
N ASN A 575 19.87 16.49 24.31
CA ASN A 575 19.15 17.76 24.27
C ASN A 575 17.73 17.55 23.71
N GLN A 576 16.74 17.52 24.60
CA GLN A 576 15.34 17.27 24.27
C GLN A 576 14.76 18.28 23.28
N ASP A 577 15.17 19.55 23.34
CA ASP A 577 14.65 20.59 22.45
C ASP A 577 15.19 20.43 21.03
N ALA A 578 16.46 20.06 20.87
CA ALA A 578 17.04 19.70 19.58
C ALA A 578 16.37 18.43 19.01
N ILE A 579 16.20 17.40 19.84
CA ILE A 579 15.49 16.16 19.46
C ILE A 579 14.05 16.46 19.03
N ASN A 580 13.34 17.35 19.72
CA ASN A 580 11.97 17.74 19.35
C ASN A 580 11.91 18.44 17.99
N ILE A 581 12.93 19.21 17.61
CA ILE A 581 13.04 19.76 16.26
C ILE A 581 13.23 18.62 15.27
N ASN A 582 14.12 17.66 15.53
CA ASN A 582 14.34 16.50 14.65
C ASN A 582 13.07 15.66 14.46
N GLN A 583 12.42 15.29 15.56
CA GLN A 583 11.26 14.41 15.66
C GLN A 583 9.91 15.11 15.42
N ASP A 584 9.93 16.30 14.84
CA ASP A 584 8.69 17.03 14.51
C ASP A 584 7.77 16.19 13.60
N PRO A 585 6.48 16.05 13.93
CA PRO A 585 5.57 15.14 13.23
C PRO A 585 5.23 15.55 11.79
N LEU A 586 5.54 16.78 11.36
CA LEU A 586 5.42 17.14 9.95
C LEU A 586 6.42 16.36 9.09
N GLY A 587 7.56 15.96 9.67
CA GLY A 587 8.60 15.22 8.95
C GLY A 587 9.23 15.99 7.80
N ILE A 588 9.12 17.32 7.77
CA ILE A 588 9.64 18.16 6.70
C ILE A 588 11.15 18.34 6.87
N MET A 589 11.92 18.09 5.82
CA MET A 589 13.35 18.42 5.77
C MET A 589 13.55 19.95 5.69
N GLY A 590 14.45 20.49 6.51
CA GLY A 590 14.82 21.90 6.46
C GLY A 590 15.58 22.28 5.20
N ARG A 591 15.46 23.56 4.81
CA ARG A 591 16.04 24.12 3.59
C ARG A 591 17.14 25.12 3.91
N LEU A 592 18.23 25.12 3.14
CA LEU A 592 19.24 26.19 3.17
C LEU A 592 18.67 27.41 2.43
N VAL A 593 18.44 28.51 3.14
CA VAL A 593 17.80 29.71 2.60
C VAL A 593 18.77 30.87 2.36
N ALA A 594 19.92 30.86 3.02
CA ALA A 594 21.01 31.79 2.74
C ALA A 594 22.35 31.08 2.89
N ASN A 595 23.28 31.36 1.98
CA ASN A 595 24.58 30.70 1.95
C ASN A 595 25.69 31.67 1.57
N THR A 596 26.86 31.48 2.18
CA THR A 596 28.13 32.11 1.81
C THR A 596 29.22 31.04 1.83
N THR A 597 30.48 31.39 1.56
CA THR A 597 31.59 30.43 1.65
C THR A 597 31.70 29.78 3.03
N ASP A 598 31.47 30.56 4.09
CA ASP A 598 31.71 30.13 5.47
C ASP A 598 30.42 29.94 6.29
N LEU A 599 29.27 30.38 5.81
CA LEU A 599 28.03 30.41 6.58
C LEU A 599 26.85 29.82 5.81
N GLY A 600 26.09 28.94 6.45
CA GLY A 600 24.79 28.48 5.94
C GLY A 600 23.67 28.77 6.95
N LEU A 601 22.55 29.31 6.48
CA LEU A 601 21.34 29.54 7.28
C LEU A 601 20.21 28.64 6.76
N TYR A 602 19.66 27.83 7.65
CA TYR A 602 18.65 26.83 7.36
C TYR A 602 17.35 27.13 8.09
N VAL A 603 16.22 26.82 7.44
CA VAL A 603 14.88 26.96 8.02
C VAL A 603 14.09 25.68 7.80
N LYS A 604 13.49 25.16 8.86
CA LYS A 604 12.64 23.96 8.89
C LYS A 604 11.26 24.32 9.44
N PRO A 605 10.17 24.20 8.67
CA PRO A 605 8.82 24.29 9.22
C PRO A 605 8.57 23.18 10.25
N ILE A 606 8.02 23.53 11.41
CA ILE A 606 7.70 22.61 12.52
C ILE A 606 6.33 22.96 13.14
N MET A 607 5.80 22.08 13.98
CA MET A 607 4.62 22.32 14.78
C MET A 607 4.88 23.29 15.95
N PRO A 608 3.87 24.10 16.35
CA PRO A 608 2.53 24.19 15.77
C PRO A 608 2.46 24.93 14.44
N THR A 609 1.47 24.62 13.62
CA THR A 609 1.15 25.32 12.37
C THR A 609 -0.30 25.78 12.36
N SER A 610 -0.57 26.82 11.58
CA SER A 610 -1.91 27.33 11.22
C SER A 610 -2.13 27.14 9.72
N ASP A 611 -3.33 27.44 9.21
CA ASP A 611 -3.66 27.28 7.79
C ASP A 611 -2.74 28.07 6.84
N THR A 612 -2.08 29.12 7.34
CA THR A 612 -1.25 30.03 6.52
C THR A 612 0.18 30.23 7.01
N HIS A 613 0.50 29.84 8.27
CA HIS A 613 1.81 30.08 8.88
C HIS A 613 2.25 28.88 9.70
N SER A 614 3.57 28.65 9.78
CA SER A 614 4.19 27.59 10.60
C SER A 614 5.08 28.16 11.69
N SER A 615 5.32 27.40 12.76
CA SER A 615 6.51 27.55 13.59
C SER A 615 7.74 27.05 12.82
N PHE A 616 8.94 27.44 13.27
CA PHE A 616 10.18 27.11 12.57
C PHE A 616 11.31 26.67 13.50
N GLY A 617 12.08 25.67 13.07
CA GLY A 617 13.45 25.44 13.50
C GLY A 617 14.40 26.21 12.59
N ILE A 618 15.39 26.90 13.14
CA ILE A 618 16.37 27.68 12.37
C ILE A 618 17.76 27.22 12.79
N ALA A 619 18.64 26.85 11.86
CA ALA A 619 20.06 26.66 12.18
C ALA A 619 20.94 27.61 11.41
N VAL A 620 22.01 28.06 12.06
CA VAL A 620 23.07 28.83 11.41
C VAL A 620 24.38 28.10 11.64
N LEU A 621 25.03 27.69 10.56
CA LEU A 621 26.26 26.91 10.55
C LEU A 621 27.45 27.81 10.23
N ASN A 622 28.51 27.77 11.05
CA ASN A 622 29.81 28.34 10.73
C ASN A 622 30.78 27.26 10.28
N ARG A 623 31.11 27.28 8.99
CA ARG A 623 32.03 26.35 8.32
C ARG A 623 33.50 26.76 8.46
N ASN A 624 33.77 27.97 8.93
CA ASN A 624 35.12 28.47 9.06
C ASN A 624 35.88 27.67 10.15
N LEU A 625 37.14 27.32 9.85
CA LEU A 625 37.98 26.48 10.70
C LEU A 625 38.57 27.21 11.91
N SER A 626 38.71 28.54 11.85
CA SER A 626 39.49 29.30 12.84
C SER A 626 38.83 30.57 13.33
N GLN A 627 37.84 31.10 12.61
CA GLN A 627 37.22 32.38 12.93
C GLN A 627 35.76 32.21 13.36
N GLY A 628 35.45 32.71 14.56
CA GLY A 628 34.08 32.97 14.96
C GLY A 628 33.47 34.10 14.11
N ARG A 629 32.14 34.14 14.07
CA ARG A 629 31.39 35.15 13.30
C ARG A 629 30.26 35.71 14.15
N THR A 630 30.08 37.02 14.11
CA THR A 630 28.85 37.67 14.58
C THR A 630 27.84 37.65 13.43
N ILE A 631 26.68 37.06 13.67
CA ILE A 631 25.63 36.90 12.68
C ILE A 631 24.48 37.84 13.02
N ARG A 632 23.93 38.47 11.98
CA ARG A 632 22.76 39.34 12.05
C ARG A 632 21.81 39.03 10.91
N PHE A 633 20.53 38.81 11.22
CA PHE A 633 19.49 38.70 10.20
C PHE A 633 18.12 39.11 10.73
N THR A 634 17.29 39.64 9.82
CA THR A 634 15.88 39.98 10.07
C THR A 634 14.99 38.76 9.81
N LEU A 635 13.99 38.52 10.65
CA LEU A 635 13.11 37.35 10.54
C LEU A 635 12.39 37.25 9.18
N LYS A 636 11.87 38.38 8.68
CA LYS A 636 11.18 38.43 7.39
C LYS A 636 12.06 37.98 6.22
N ASN A 637 13.37 38.24 6.27
CA ASN A 637 14.30 37.90 5.19
C ASN A 637 14.51 36.38 5.04
N ILE A 638 14.22 35.61 6.10
CA ILE A 638 14.32 34.14 6.10
C ILE A 638 12.93 33.47 6.01
N GLY A 639 11.89 34.23 5.68
CA GLY A 639 10.54 33.72 5.45
C GLY A 639 9.60 33.74 6.67
N LEU A 640 10.06 34.20 7.84
CA LEU A 640 9.23 34.33 9.04
C LEU A 640 8.42 35.63 8.97
N THR A 641 7.17 35.52 8.52
CA THR A 641 6.34 36.67 8.10
C THR A 641 5.09 36.91 8.94
N TYR A 642 4.84 36.09 9.96
CA TYR A 642 3.64 36.21 10.79
C TYR A 642 3.58 37.55 11.54
N GLU A 643 2.53 38.34 11.29
CA GLU A 643 2.40 39.73 11.74
C GLU A 643 2.43 39.89 13.27
N HIS A 644 1.94 38.89 14.01
CA HIS A 644 1.94 38.92 15.48
C HIS A 644 3.23 38.37 16.11
N GLY A 645 4.22 38.01 15.29
CA GLY A 645 5.56 37.64 15.73
C GLY A 645 5.71 36.21 16.25
N TYR A 646 6.95 35.86 16.58
CA TYR A 646 7.39 34.54 17.01
C TYR A 646 8.03 34.60 18.39
N LEU A 647 7.83 33.58 19.21
CA LEU A 647 8.61 33.35 20.43
C LEU A 647 9.88 32.58 20.07
N ILE A 648 11.05 33.21 20.25
CA ILE A 648 12.32 32.67 19.80
C ILE A 648 13.23 32.32 20.97
N ARG A 649 13.82 31.12 20.92
CA ARG A 649 14.86 30.62 21.84
C ARG A 649 15.99 29.98 21.06
N GLU A 650 17.23 30.23 21.48
CA GLU A 650 18.41 29.48 21.05
C GLU A 650 18.63 28.27 21.98
N ILE A 651 18.79 27.09 21.39
CA ILE A 651 18.67 25.78 22.05
C ILE A 651 19.92 25.40 22.82
N TRP A 652 21.11 25.75 22.34
CA TRP A 652 22.37 25.32 22.97
C TRP A 652 22.75 26.18 24.17
N THR A 653 22.52 27.47 24.08
CA THR A 653 22.76 28.47 25.13
C THR A 653 21.56 28.67 26.05
N ASN A 654 20.39 28.13 25.68
CA ASN A 654 19.10 28.39 26.33
C ASN A 654 18.74 29.89 26.40
N THR A 655 19.22 30.69 25.44
CA THR A 655 18.98 32.14 25.40
C THR A 655 17.58 32.41 24.84
N ASP A 656 16.72 33.05 25.65
CA ASP A 656 15.39 33.50 25.24
C ASP A 656 15.48 34.89 24.58
N PHE A 657 15.12 35.00 23.30
CA PHE A 657 14.97 36.28 22.60
C PHE A 657 13.57 36.89 22.78
N GLY A 658 12.61 36.09 23.28
CA GLY A 658 11.26 36.55 23.57
C GLY A 658 10.40 36.69 22.31
N LEU A 659 9.41 37.57 22.36
CA LEU A 659 8.51 37.85 21.23
C LEU A 659 9.22 38.78 20.23
N MET A 660 9.38 38.31 19.00
CA MET A 660 10.02 39.06 17.91
C MET A 660 9.08 39.16 16.70
N SER A 661 8.91 40.37 16.20
CA SER A 661 8.13 40.70 15.00
C SER A 661 8.93 40.40 13.73
N PRO A 662 8.29 40.24 12.55
CA PRO A 662 9.00 39.97 11.30
C PRO A 662 10.11 40.97 10.94
N ASN A 663 10.03 42.22 11.38
CA ASN A 663 11.04 43.25 11.12
C ASN A 663 12.16 43.32 12.17
N ASP A 664 12.07 42.53 13.24
CA ASP A 664 13.10 42.50 14.28
C ASP A 664 14.33 41.71 13.81
N GLU A 665 15.49 42.07 14.34
CA GLU A 665 16.78 41.48 14.00
C GLU A 665 17.29 40.60 15.15
N ILE A 666 17.81 39.42 14.81
CA ILE A 666 18.55 38.56 15.75
C ILE A 666 20.04 38.81 15.55
N GLU A 667 20.76 39.02 16.66
CA GLU A 667 22.22 39.11 16.71
C GLU A 667 22.81 38.10 17.70
N PHE A 668 23.83 37.36 17.29
CA PHE A 668 24.55 36.40 18.13
C PHE A 668 25.91 36.05 17.54
N ASN A 669 26.75 35.40 18.34
CA ASN A 669 28.07 34.94 17.92
C ASN A 669 28.09 33.42 17.75
N ILE A 670 28.78 32.93 16.72
CA ILE A 670 29.01 31.50 16.47
C ILE A 670 30.51 31.22 16.43
N ASN A 671 30.95 30.22 17.18
CA ASN A 671 32.32 29.73 17.16
C ASN A 671 32.71 29.11 15.79
N PRO A 672 34.02 28.97 15.49
CA PRO A 672 34.46 28.20 14.33
C PRO A 672 33.94 26.75 14.39
N THR A 673 33.59 26.16 13.25
CA THR A 673 33.11 24.77 13.14
C THR A 673 31.90 24.43 14.01
N SER A 674 31.09 25.43 14.37
CA SER A 674 29.96 25.32 15.28
C SER A 674 28.65 25.75 14.61
N ALA A 675 27.54 25.60 15.31
CA ALA A 675 26.23 26.08 14.86
C ALA A 675 25.41 26.67 16.01
N ALA A 676 24.45 27.51 15.67
CA ALA A 676 23.35 27.87 16.56
C ALA A 676 22.06 27.22 16.05
N LEU A 677 21.20 26.80 16.97
CA LEU A 677 19.91 26.20 16.66
C LEU A 677 18.83 26.97 17.41
N PHE A 678 17.80 27.42 16.71
CA PHE A 678 16.69 28.17 17.29
C PHE A 678 15.37 27.45 17.07
N ARG A 679 14.47 27.62 18.03
CA ARG A 679 13.04 27.33 17.89
C ARG A 679 12.28 28.66 17.88
N ALA A 680 11.50 28.88 16.84
CA ALA A 680 10.67 30.06 16.65
C ALA A 680 9.20 29.63 16.55
N ASP A 681 8.46 29.75 17.66
CA ASP A 681 7.06 29.35 17.70
C ASP A 681 6.10 30.50 17.40
N ILE A 682 4.99 30.22 16.70
CA ILE A 682 3.92 31.20 16.47
C ILE A 682 3.38 31.70 17.83
N ALA A 683 3.52 32.99 18.09
CA ALA A 683 3.26 33.56 19.42
C ALA A 683 1.81 33.37 19.92
N SER A 684 0.83 33.39 19.02
CA SER A 684 -0.59 33.20 19.36
C SER A 684 -0.96 31.75 19.70
N MET A 685 -0.13 30.78 19.33
CA MET A 685 -0.42 29.35 19.49
C MET A 685 0.29 28.72 20.70
N VAL A 686 1.18 29.46 21.35
CA VAL A 686 1.92 28.99 22.50
C VAL A 686 1.48 29.74 23.74
N ASP A 687 1.05 29.02 24.77
CA ASP A 687 0.78 29.61 26.09
C ASP A 687 2.10 30.18 26.67
N PRO A 688 2.19 31.50 26.92
CA PRO A 688 3.39 32.13 27.47
C PRO A 688 3.81 31.55 28.84
N ARG A 689 2.90 30.94 29.59
CA ARG A 689 3.20 30.27 30.88
C ARG A 689 3.84 28.90 30.68
N ARG A 690 3.48 28.20 29.59
CA ARG A 690 4.06 26.91 29.19
C ARG A 690 5.47 27.10 28.64
N TRP A 691 5.70 28.20 27.89
CA TRP A 691 7.04 28.65 27.46
C TRP A 691 8.00 28.88 28.63
N LYS A 692 7.51 29.44 29.75
CA LYS A 692 8.29 29.60 30.99
C LYS A 692 8.52 28.29 31.76
N LYS A 693 7.71 27.25 31.56
CA LYS A 693 7.82 25.97 32.28
C LYS A 693 8.96 25.08 31.75
N PHE A 694 9.31 25.23 30.46
CA PHE A 694 10.55 24.67 29.90
C PHE A 694 11.83 25.10 30.66
N LYS A 695 11.79 26.17 31.49
CA LYS A 695 12.91 26.58 32.37
C LYS A 695 13.28 25.57 33.47
N LYS A 696 12.42 24.61 33.81
CA LYS A 696 12.57 23.83 35.07
C LYS A 696 13.14 22.42 34.90
N ASP A 697 13.05 21.85 33.71
CA ASP A 697 13.40 20.44 33.46
C ASP A 697 14.62 20.26 32.53
N SER A 698 15.32 21.34 32.21
CA SER A 698 16.57 21.29 31.45
C SER A 698 17.75 20.97 32.39
N PRO A 699 18.57 19.93 32.11
CA PRO A 699 19.66 19.49 32.98
C PRO A 699 20.82 20.50 33.08
N PHE A 700 20.79 21.62 32.36
CA PHE A 700 21.78 22.71 32.44
C PHE A 700 21.71 23.54 33.74
N ARG A 701 21.39 22.91 34.87
CA ARG A 701 21.46 23.50 36.22
C ARG A 701 22.34 22.65 37.16
N LYS A 702 23.65 22.73 36.99
CA LYS A 702 24.59 23.42 37.90
C LYS A 702 26.02 23.17 37.49
#